data_AF-E1QM39-F1
#
_entry.id   AF-E1QM39-F1
#
_cell.length_a   1.000
_cell.length_b   1.000
_cell.length_c   1.000
_cell.angle_alpha   90.00
_cell.angle_beta   90.00
_cell.angle_gamma   90.00
#
_symmetry.space_group_name_H-M   'P 1'
#
loop_
_entity.id
_entity.type
_entity.pdbx_description
1 polymer ?
#
loop_
_entity_poly.entity_id
_entity_poly.type
_entity_poly.pdbx_seq_one_letter_code
_entity_poly.pdbx_strand_id
1 'polypeptide(L)'
;MKKMTLGAKMFSGFAVILLLLVIVAGAGWVSLQAVAGRVENREDVNKIAALMAEARRNEKNFIIRGDKQSATATLENAERIKAQALATKDVFEDEINRRQMDQVVAAAENYEKVFAGYVAMGEKCDQVMEAMRAKARQALADTEAIVVDQQKQLVESMAADKTAMDQLLAREHTPEEMAALRAKSESFTAAKLANLRDANQMVEWFLEARKAEKEYIISHGEQKWHEENEKLIDQIIALAKAMEARLVQQAHKDQMAGIASALHDYHENFDEYSELIGQQKQADQAMIAAARQTQEMCAAALEDQKGKLNAASASAKLTMGGGAGVGLVAGLLLAFFITRSVTKPINEVIRGLSNGSAQVAAAAGQVSGASQSLAEGASQQAASLEETSSSLEEMGSMTKHNADSARQADALTRETIATVHEAVQAMSDLRVAMDRISATSDQTSKIIKTIDEIAFQTNLLALNAAVEAARAGEAGAGFAVVADEVRNLAMRAAEAAKNTTALIEESLSNIREGSQLVGRTDDAFGRVSQSAMKVGELVGEIAAASREQAQGIEQINMAASEMDRVTQLNAANAEESAAASEELSAQAEQMLGHVNDLAALVGGASGNGASSAQYQLPPAAARPVAPAHQALPAAQSAKAVKPAATLRLPASAARSASHEVDDDSFSEF
;
A
#
# COMPACT_ATOMS: atom_id res chain seq x y z
N MET A 1 28.95 12.82 3.53
CA MET A 1 27.69 12.06 3.70
C MET A 1 27.40 11.54 5.12
N LYS A 2 28.40 11.34 6.02
CA LYS A 2 28.16 10.77 7.37
C LYS A 2 27.28 11.63 8.31
N LYS A 3 27.10 12.93 8.05
CA LYS A 3 26.27 13.87 8.85
C LYS A 3 25.07 14.45 8.09
N MET A 4 24.62 13.82 7.00
CA MET A 4 23.41 14.27 6.30
C MET A 4 22.16 13.66 6.94
N THR A 5 21.12 14.48 7.12
CA THR A 5 19.79 14.03 7.56
C THR A 5 19.17 13.09 6.51
N LEU A 6 18.21 12.27 6.93
CA LEU A 6 17.54 11.32 6.05
C LEU A 6 16.94 12.00 4.80
N GLY A 7 16.27 13.14 5.00
CA GLY A 7 15.72 13.95 3.91
C GLY A 7 16.80 14.45 2.94
N ALA A 8 17.95 14.91 3.44
CA ALA A 8 19.05 15.35 2.58
C ALA A 8 19.65 14.21 1.75
N LYS A 9 19.70 12.98 2.30
CA LYS A 9 20.17 11.79 1.57
C LYS A 9 19.19 11.40 0.46
N MET A 10 17.89 11.34 0.77
CA MET A 10 16.84 11.03 -0.22
C MET A 10 16.80 12.07 -1.34
N PHE A 11 16.85 13.35 -0.98
CA PHE A 11 16.86 14.45 -1.95
C PHE A 11 18.10 14.41 -2.85
N SER A 12 19.29 14.17 -2.29
CA SER A 12 20.52 14.04 -3.07
C SER A 12 20.49 12.85 -4.03
N GLY A 13 19.88 11.72 -3.63
CA GLY A 13 19.69 10.56 -4.50
C GLY A 13 18.77 10.87 -5.68
N PHE A 14 17.62 11.50 -5.42
CA PHE A 14 16.68 11.93 -6.45
C PHE A 14 17.27 12.97 -7.40
N ALA A 15 18.03 13.94 -6.88
CA ALA A 15 18.69 14.97 -7.68
C ALA A 15 19.70 14.36 -8.65
N VAL A 16 20.48 13.37 -8.22
CA VAL A 16 21.44 12.67 -9.09
C VAL A 16 20.74 11.83 -10.15
N ILE A 17 19.64 11.15 -9.81
CA ILE A 17 18.83 10.38 -10.77
C ILE A 17 18.21 11.30 -11.83
N LEU A 18 17.65 12.45 -11.43
CA LEU A 18 17.09 13.44 -12.35
C LEU A 18 18.16 14.00 -13.30
N LEU A 19 19.36 14.29 -12.77
CA LEU A 19 20.46 14.80 -13.58
C LEU A 19 20.94 13.76 -14.61
N LEU A 20 21.01 12.48 -14.24
CA LEU A 20 21.29 11.38 -15.17
C LEU A 20 20.19 11.21 -16.24
N LEU A 21 18.93 11.37 -15.86
CA LEU A 21 17.79 11.32 -16.79
C LEU A 21 17.87 12.42 -17.85
N VAL A 22 18.20 13.66 -17.44
CA VAL A 22 18.36 14.78 -18.37
C VAL A 22 19.48 14.53 -19.37
N ILE A 23 20.61 13.97 -18.93
CA ILE A 23 21.74 13.64 -19.80
C ILE A 23 21.37 12.55 -20.81
N VAL A 24 20.70 11.49 -20.38
CA VAL A 24 20.26 10.39 -21.26
C VAL A 24 19.18 10.87 -22.24
N ALA A 25 18.25 11.71 -21.80
CA ALA A 25 17.22 12.29 -22.65
C ALA A 25 17.82 13.21 -23.73
N GLY A 26 18.81 14.05 -23.36
CA GLY A 26 19.51 14.92 -24.31
C GLY A 26 20.29 14.13 -25.36
N ALA A 27 21.00 13.07 -24.96
CA ALA A 27 21.72 12.20 -25.88
C ALA A 27 20.77 11.42 -26.82
N GLY A 28 19.62 10.98 -26.29
CA GLY A 28 18.56 10.33 -27.06
C GLY A 28 17.94 11.25 -28.10
N TRP A 29 17.64 12.50 -27.74
CA TRP A 29 17.07 13.51 -28.64
C TRP A 29 17.97 13.78 -29.85
N VAL A 30 19.25 14.05 -29.61
CA VAL A 30 20.24 14.30 -30.68
C VAL A 30 20.37 13.10 -31.61
N SER A 31 20.37 11.88 -31.04
CA SER A 31 20.49 10.64 -31.82
C SER A 31 19.25 10.36 -32.68
N LEU A 32 18.04 10.69 -32.18
CA LEU A 32 16.80 10.50 -32.93
C LEU A 32 16.68 11.50 -34.10
N GLN A 33 17.10 12.74 -33.90
CA GLN A 33 17.07 13.78 -34.93
C GLN A 33 17.95 13.42 -36.13
N ALA A 34 19.13 12.82 -35.87
CA ALA A 34 20.03 12.32 -36.91
C ALA A 34 19.42 11.14 -37.71
N VAL A 35 18.64 10.27 -37.06
CA VAL A 35 17.93 9.16 -37.74
C VAL A 35 16.75 9.69 -38.55
N ALA A 36 15.95 10.62 -38.01
CA ALA A 36 14.79 11.20 -38.69
C ALA A 36 15.17 11.85 -40.03
N GLY A 37 16.20 12.71 -40.05
CA GLY A 37 16.65 13.34 -41.30
C GLY A 37 17.20 12.34 -42.33
N ARG A 38 17.69 11.17 -41.90
CA ARG A 38 18.14 10.09 -42.81
C ARG A 38 16.98 9.26 -43.36
N VAL A 39 15.86 9.17 -42.64
CA VAL A 39 14.64 8.50 -43.13
C VAL A 39 14.00 9.32 -44.25
N GLU A 40 13.87 10.63 -44.07
CA GLU A 40 13.30 11.55 -45.07
C GLU A 40 14.12 11.52 -46.38
N ASN A 41 15.44 11.64 -46.27
CA ASN A 41 16.38 11.49 -47.38
C ASN A 41 16.24 10.17 -48.15
N ARG A 42 15.99 9.06 -47.44
CA ARG A 42 15.76 7.74 -48.08
C ARG A 42 14.40 7.67 -48.75
N GLU A 43 13.37 8.26 -48.15
CA GLU A 43 12.02 8.28 -48.69
C GLU A 43 11.99 9.01 -50.04
N ASP A 44 12.67 10.15 -50.14
CA ASP A 44 12.73 10.93 -51.38
C ASP A 44 13.45 10.19 -52.50
N VAL A 45 14.54 9.46 -52.21
CA VAL A 45 15.18 8.57 -53.19
C VAL A 45 14.29 7.38 -53.56
N ASN A 46 13.51 6.86 -52.61
CA ASN A 46 12.58 5.78 -52.87
C ASN A 46 11.44 6.19 -53.81
N LYS A 47 10.96 7.44 -53.74
CA LYS A 47 9.98 7.99 -54.71
C LYS A 47 10.52 7.97 -56.13
N ILE A 48 11.78 8.35 -56.33
CA ILE A 48 12.46 8.30 -57.64
C ILE A 48 12.50 6.85 -58.17
N ALA A 49 12.90 5.89 -57.34
CA ALA A 49 12.94 4.48 -57.72
C ALA A 49 11.54 3.93 -58.08
N ALA A 50 10.50 4.34 -57.36
CA ALA A 50 9.11 3.97 -57.65
C ALA A 50 8.64 4.51 -59.00
N LEU A 51 8.91 5.79 -59.29
CA LEU A 51 8.61 6.40 -60.59
C LEU A 51 9.34 5.68 -61.73
N MET A 52 10.59 5.25 -61.51
CA MET A 52 11.33 4.46 -62.50
C MET A 52 10.70 3.08 -62.75
N ALA A 53 10.23 2.41 -61.69
CA ALA A 53 9.52 1.15 -61.85
C ALA A 53 8.19 1.32 -62.61
N GLU A 54 7.51 2.45 -62.41
CA GLU A 54 6.29 2.81 -63.14
C GLU A 54 6.58 3.13 -64.61
N ALA A 55 7.63 3.91 -64.90
CA ALA A 55 8.10 4.20 -66.25
C ALA A 55 8.41 2.90 -67.02
N ARG A 56 9.15 1.96 -66.41
CA ARG A 56 9.45 0.64 -67.02
C ARG A 56 8.21 -0.19 -67.28
N ARG A 57 7.17 -0.06 -66.45
CA ARG A 57 5.91 -0.78 -66.65
C ARG A 57 5.17 -0.21 -67.85
N ASN A 58 5.08 1.11 -67.95
CA ASN A 58 4.44 1.80 -69.06
C ASN A 58 5.20 1.57 -70.38
N GLU A 59 6.53 1.57 -70.34
CA GLU A 59 7.37 1.25 -71.50
C GLU A 59 7.05 -0.13 -72.04
N LYS A 60 7.03 -1.15 -71.17
CA LYS A 60 6.67 -2.52 -71.57
C LYS A 60 5.25 -2.61 -72.12
N ASN A 61 4.30 -1.89 -71.53
CA ASN A 61 2.93 -1.84 -72.04
C ASN A 61 2.90 -1.25 -73.46
N PHE A 62 3.66 -0.17 -73.72
CA PHE A 62 3.80 0.41 -75.05
C PHE A 62 4.41 -0.57 -76.05
N ILE A 63 5.50 -1.25 -75.71
CA ILE A 63 6.13 -2.25 -76.59
C ILE A 63 5.16 -3.39 -76.95
N ILE A 64 4.32 -3.82 -76.01
CA ILE A 64 3.38 -4.93 -76.21
C ILE A 64 2.12 -4.49 -76.97
N ARG A 65 1.58 -3.31 -76.67
CA ARG A 65 0.25 -2.88 -77.14
C ARG A 65 0.27 -1.83 -78.25
N GLY A 66 1.39 -1.11 -78.41
CA GLY A 66 1.52 0.01 -79.34
C GLY A 66 0.67 1.24 -78.98
N ASP A 67 0.12 1.34 -77.77
CA ASP A 67 -0.81 2.42 -77.41
C ASP A 67 -0.10 3.73 -77.01
N LYS A 68 -0.55 4.85 -77.57
CA LYS A 68 0.06 6.18 -77.32
C LYS A 68 -0.01 6.60 -75.85
N GLN A 69 -1.00 6.13 -75.09
CA GLN A 69 -1.15 6.46 -73.67
C GLN A 69 0.03 5.95 -72.84
N SER A 70 0.46 4.71 -73.08
CA SER A 70 1.61 4.10 -72.41
C SER A 70 2.93 4.79 -72.79
N ALA A 71 3.06 5.27 -74.03
CA ALA A 71 4.21 6.08 -74.44
C ALA A 71 4.26 7.42 -73.69
N THR A 72 3.16 8.18 -73.67
CA THR A 72 3.09 9.45 -72.93
C THR A 72 3.37 9.25 -71.45
N ALA A 73 2.75 8.24 -70.81
CA ALA A 73 2.95 7.96 -69.40
C ALA A 73 4.39 7.52 -69.05
N THR A 74 5.14 6.97 -70.03
CA THR A 74 6.56 6.65 -69.84
C THR A 74 7.41 7.92 -69.85
N LEU A 75 7.16 8.84 -70.77
CA LEU A 75 7.86 10.13 -70.88
C LEU A 75 7.55 11.04 -69.68
N GLU A 76 6.28 11.13 -69.26
CA GLU A 76 5.88 11.88 -68.06
C GLU A 76 6.57 11.33 -66.80
N ASN A 77 6.66 10.01 -66.65
CA ASN A 77 7.36 9.43 -65.51
C ASN A 77 8.87 9.68 -65.59
N ALA A 78 9.49 9.67 -66.78
CA ALA A 78 10.90 10.07 -66.93
C ALA A 78 11.12 11.54 -66.51
N GLU A 79 10.20 12.44 -66.86
CA GLU A 79 10.23 13.84 -66.42
C GLU A 79 10.08 13.98 -64.90
N ARG A 80 9.13 13.24 -64.31
CA ARG A 80 8.92 13.22 -62.85
C ARG A 80 10.13 12.68 -62.10
N ILE A 81 10.83 11.68 -62.65
CA ILE A 81 12.09 11.16 -62.09
C ILE A 81 13.14 12.28 -62.02
N LYS A 82 13.32 13.04 -63.11
CA LYS A 82 14.27 14.17 -63.14
C LYS A 82 13.89 15.25 -62.13
N ALA A 83 12.62 15.67 -62.12
CA ALA A 83 12.14 16.71 -61.21
C ALA A 83 12.32 16.31 -59.74
N GLN A 84 11.95 15.06 -59.40
CA GLN A 84 12.14 14.54 -58.05
C GLN A 84 13.62 14.42 -57.70
N ALA A 85 14.48 13.96 -58.62
CA ALA A 85 15.93 13.87 -58.38
C ALA A 85 16.57 15.24 -58.12
N LEU A 86 16.16 16.29 -58.84
CA LEU A 86 16.60 17.67 -58.59
C LEU A 86 16.12 18.18 -57.23
N ALA A 87 14.86 17.96 -56.87
CA ALA A 87 14.34 18.35 -55.56
C ALA A 87 15.10 17.63 -54.42
N THR A 88 15.32 16.32 -54.56
CA THR A 88 16.08 15.52 -53.59
C THR A 88 17.54 15.99 -53.49
N LYS A 89 18.14 16.46 -54.59
CA LYS A 89 19.51 17.02 -54.61
C LYS A 89 19.65 18.27 -53.73
N ASP A 90 18.62 19.11 -53.67
CA ASP A 90 18.65 20.35 -52.89
C ASP A 90 18.51 20.11 -51.38
N VAL A 91 17.92 18.98 -50.99
CA VAL A 91 17.81 18.54 -49.59
C VAL A 91 19.12 17.89 -49.09
N PHE A 92 19.92 17.34 -50.00
CA PHE A 92 21.17 16.67 -49.63
C PHE A 92 22.30 17.64 -49.29
N GLU A 93 22.82 17.55 -48.06
CA GLU A 93 24.03 18.26 -47.63
C GLU A 93 25.34 17.60 -48.13
N ASP A 94 25.33 16.28 -48.33
CA ASP A 94 26.50 15.49 -48.73
C ASP A 94 26.73 15.56 -50.24
N GLU A 95 27.94 16.00 -50.64
CA GLU A 95 28.32 16.15 -52.05
C GLU A 95 28.21 14.84 -52.85
N ILE A 96 28.44 13.68 -52.23
CA ILE A 96 28.31 12.37 -52.88
C ILE A 96 26.85 12.12 -53.27
N ASN A 97 25.91 12.40 -52.36
CA ASN A 97 24.48 12.18 -52.62
C ASN A 97 23.96 13.15 -53.69
N ARG A 98 24.44 14.41 -53.67
CA ARG A 98 24.11 15.40 -54.70
C ARG A 98 24.59 14.96 -56.08
N ARG A 99 25.82 14.42 -56.18
CA ARG A 99 26.35 13.85 -57.42
C ARG A 99 25.57 12.61 -57.89
N GLN A 100 25.09 11.77 -56.97
CA GLN A 100 24.22 10.64 -57.32
C GLN A 100 22.89 11.10 -57.93
N MET A 101 22.29 12.16 -57.39
CA MET A 101 21.08 12.73 -58.01
C MET A 101 21.37 13.32 -59.40
N ASP A 102 22.52 13.96 -59.61
CA ASP A 102 22.95 14.40 -60.94
C ASP A 102 23.06 13.23 -61.94
N GLN A 103 23.59 12.08 -61.49
CA GLN A 103 23.67 10.87 -62.32
C GLN A 103 22.28 10.29 -62.63
N VAL A 104 21.35 10.31 -61.67
CA VAL A 104 19.96 9.89 -61.88
C VAL A 104 19.27 10.81 -62.90
N VAL A 105 19.44 12.13 -62.79
CA VAL A 105 18.89 13.10 -63.75
C VAL A 105 19.43 12.82 -65.15
N ALA A 106 20.75 12.72 -65.30
CA ALA A 106 21.39 12.46 -66.60
C ALA A 106 20.95 11.10 -67.20
N ALA A 107 20.81 10.06 -66.38
CA ALA A 107 20.32 8.76 -66.83
C ALA A 107 18.85 8.84 -67.27
N ALA A 108 17.99 9.53 -66.52
CA ALA A 108 16.58 9.72 -66.87
C ALA A 108 16.39 10.57 -68.13
N GLU A 109 17.21 11.61 -68.34
CA GLU A 109 17.23 12.40 -69.59
C GLU A 109 17.62 11.53 -70.79
N ASN A 110 18.65 10.69 -70.63
CA ASN A 110 19.04 9.76 -71.69
C ASN A 110 17.93 8.74 -71.96
N TYR A 111 17.33 8.17 -70.92
CA TYR A 111 16.22 7.22 -71.04
C TYR A 111 15.02 7.82 -71.78
N GLU A 112 14.58 9.01 -71.39
CA GLU A 112 13.51 9.74 -72.07
C GLU A 112 13.82 9.95 -73.56
N LYS A 113 15.03 10.43 -73.87
CA LYS A 113 15.47 10.68 -75.23
C LYS A 113 15.48 9.41 -76.09
N VAL A 114 16.02 8.31 -75.56
CA VAL A 114 16.08 7.04 -76.30
C VAL A 114 14.69 6.43 -76.46
N PHE A 115 13.84 6.50 -75.44
CA PHE A 115 12.45 6.05 -75.53
C PHE A 115 11.64 6.85 -76.56
N ALA A 116 11.76 8.19 -76.55
CA ALA A 116 11.11 9.04 -77.56
C ALA A 116 11.58 8.70 -78.99
N GLY A 117 12.87 8.41 -79.16
CA GLY A 117 13.42 7.93 -80.42
C GLY A 117 12.83 6.58 -80.86
N TYR A 118 12.69 5.63 -79.93
CA TYR A 118 12.05 4.33 -80.20
C TYR A 118 10.58 4.48 -80.65
N VAL A 119 9.81 5.34 -79.97
CA VAL A 119 8.41 5.65 -80.34
C VAL A 119 8.33 6.23 -81.74
N ALA A 120 9.18 7.23 -82.05
CA ALA A 120 9.21 7.87 -83.37
C ALA A 120 9.57 6.90 -84.51
N MET A 121 10.45 5.93 -84.24
CA MET A 121 10.80 4.88 -85.21
C MET A 121 9.63 3.93 -85.46
N GLY A 122 8.87 3.57 -84.41
CA GLY A 122 7.63 2.79 -84.57
C GLY A 122 6.61 3.49 -85.46
N GLU A 123 6.40 4.80 -85.27
CA GLU A 123 5.49 5.57 -86.12
C GLU A 123 5.95 5.62 -87.60
N LYS A 124 7.27 5.64 -87.85
CA LYS A 124 7.81 5.54 -89.23
C LYS A 124 7.61 4.15 -89.83
N CYS A 125 7.85 3.08 -89.07
CA CYS A 125 7.58 1.71 -89.51
C CYS A 125 6.11 1.55 -89.94
N ASP A 126 5.17 2.10 -89.17
CA ASP A 126 3.74 2.06 -89.49
C ASP A 126 3.41 2.81 -90.79
N GLN A 127 4.02 3.99 -91.01
CA GLN A 127 3.84 4.78 -92.25
C GLN A 127 4.35 4.03 -93.49
N VAL A 128 5.56 3.48 -93.43
CA VAL A 128 6.15 2.72 -94.55
C VAL A 128 5.38 1.42 -94.78
N MET A 129 4.90 0.76 -93.72
CA MET A 129 4.06 -0.43 -93.86
C MET A 129 2.74 -0.13 -94.59
N GLU A 130 2.08 0.99 -94.30
CA GLU A 130 0.87 1.38 -95.02
C GLU A 130 1.15 1.74 -96.49
N ALA A 131 2.27 2.42 -96.78
CA ALA A 131 2.71 2.68 -98.16
C ALA A 131 2.98 1.38 -98.93
N MET A 132 3.74 0.46 -98.32
CA MET A 132 4.01 -0.88 -98.86
C MET A 132 2.71 -1.65 -99.14
N ARG A 133 1.76 -1.66 -98.19
CA ARG A 133 0.45 -2.32 -98.38
C ARG A 133 -0.33 -1.70 -99.52
N ALA A 134 -0.26 -0.38 -99.70
CA ALA A 134 -0.92 0.30 -100.82
C ALA A 134 -0.34 -0.14 -102.17
N LYS A 135 0.99 -0.20 -102.29
CA LYS A 135 1.67 -0.67 -103.50
C LYS A 135 1.47 -2.16 -103.75
N ALA A 136 1.44 -2.97 -102.71
CA ALA A 136 1.10 -4.39 -102.81
C ALA A 136 -0.31 -4.61 -103.35
N ARG A 137 -1.30 -3.83 -102.87
CA ARG A 137 -2.68 -3.89 -103.39
C ARG A 137 -2.73 -3.47 -104.86
N GLN A 138 -1.99 -2.43 -105.24
CA GLN A 138 -1.91 -1.97 -106.62
C GLN A 138 -1.29 -3.06 -107.52
N ALA A 139 -0.13 -3.60 -107.15
CA ALA A 139 0.55 -4.65 -107.92
C ALA A 139 -0.31 -5.91 -108.08
N LEU A 140 -1.01 -6.35 -107.03
CA LEU A 140 -1.94 -7.48 -107.11
C LEU A 140 -3.10 -7.17 -108.06
N ALA A 141 -3.75 -6.01 -107.91
CA ALA A 141 -4.88 -5.62 -108.75
C ALA A 141 -4.47 -5.52 -110.24
N ASP A 142 -3.31 -4.94 -110.53
CA ASP A 142 -2.79 -4.81 -111.88
C ASP A 142 -2.43 -6.19 -112.48
N THR A 143 -1.88 -7.10 -111.65
CA THR A 143 -1.55 -8.47 -112.07
C THR A 143 -2.80 -9.33 -112.29
N GLU A 144 -3.83 -9.20 -111.45
CA GLU A 144 -5.12 -9.86 -111.67
C GLU A 144 -5.84 -9.31 -112.91
N ALA A 145 -5.74 -8.00 -113.15
CA ALA A 145 -6.31 -7.37 -114.34
C ALA A 145 -5.71 -7.92 -115.64
N ILE A 146 -4.39 -8.18 -115.69
CA ILE A 146 -3.78 -8.81 -116.87
C ILE A 146 -4.20 -10.27 -117.03
N VAL A 147 -4.41 -11.02 -115.94
CA VAL A 147 -4.95 -12.40 -116.03
C VAL A 147 -6.32 -12.38 -116.69
N VAL A 148 -7.21 -11.51 -116.22
CA VAL A 148 -8.57 -11.36 -116.77
C VAL A 148 -8.52 -10.94 -118.24
N ASP A 149 -7.65 -9.98 -118.59
CA ASP A 149 -7.48 -9.51 -119.96
C ASP A 149 -6.92 -10.61 -120.88
N GLN A 150 -5.87 -11.34 -120.47
CA GLN A 150 -5.31 -12.42 -121.28
C GLN A 150 -6.26 -13.61 -121.40
N GLN A 151 -7.07 -13.89 -120.37
CA GLN A 151 -8.14 -14.88 -120.45
C GLN A 151 -9.20 -14.47 -121.48
N LYS A 152 -9.63 -13.20 -121.45
CA LYS A 152 -10.57 -12.66 -122.42
C LYS A 152 -10.01 -12.75 -123.85
N GLN A 153 -8.75 -12.34 -124.06
CA GLN A 153 -8.10 -12.42 -125.36
C GLN A 153 -7.96 -13.86 -125.87
N LEU A 154 -7.69 -14.82 -124.97
CA LEU A 154 -7.65 -16.24 -125.33
C LEU A 154 -9.03 -16.71 -125.80
N VAL A 155 -10.10 -16.41 -125.07
CA VAL A 155 -11.47 -16.78 -125.45
C VAL A 155 -11.89 -16.12 -126.77
N GLU A 156 -11.64 -14.82 -126.94
CA GLU A 156 -11.92 -14.10 -128.19
C GLU A 156 -11.13 -14.68 -129.37
N SER A 157 -9.85 -15.04 -129.16
CA SER A 157 -9.04 -15.70 -130.20
C SER A 157 -9.56 -17.08 -130.57
N MET A 158 -9.96 -17.90 -129.59
CA MET A 158 -10.54 -19.21 -129.84
C MET A 158 -11.89 -19.12 -130.56
N ALA A 159 -12.69 -18.09 -130.25
CA ALA A 159 -13.94 -17.80 -130.96
C ALA A 159 -13.70 -17.31 -132.40
N ALA A 160 -12.70 -16.45 -132.61
CA ALA A 160 -12.29 -16.01 -133.94
C ALA A 160 -11.74 -17.18 -134.77
N ASP A 161 -10.90 -18.04 -134.18
CA ASP A 161 -10.36 -19.25 -134.82
C ASP A 161 -11.47 -20.24 -135.15
N LYS A 162 -12.46 -20.43 -134.25
CA LYS A 162 -13.65 -21.24 -134.53
C LYS A 162 -14.44 -20.65 -135.71
N THR A 163 -14.66 -19.35 -135.74
CA THR A 163 -15.39 -18.67 -136.82
C THR A 163 -14.63 -18.78 -138.15
N ALA A 164 -13.31 -18.62 -138.13
CA ALA A 164 -12.46 -18.81 -139.32
C ALA A 164 -12.51 -20.26 -139.80
N MET A 165 -12.48 -21.24 -138.89
CA MET A 165 -12.60 -22.67 -139.21
C MET A 165 -13.98 -23.00 -139.80
N ASP A 166 -15.06 -22.46 -139.23
CA ASP A 166 -16.43 -22.63 -139.73
C ASP A 166 -16.61 -22.02 -141.13
N GLN A 167 -16.02 -20.84 -141.39
CA GLN A 167 -16.03 -20.21 -142.72
C GLN A 167 -15.24 -21.02 -143.77
N LEU A 168 -14.15 -21.68 -143.36
CA LEU A 168 -13.30 -22.47 -144.25
C LEU A 168 -13.92 -23.81 -144.64
N LEU A 169 -14.78 -24.40 -143.80
CA LEU A 169 -15.52 -25.62 -144.13
C LEU A 169 -16.61 -25.41 -145.21
N ALA A 170 -16.90 -24.16 -145.59
CA ALA A 170 -17.93 -23.82 -146.59
C ALA A 170 -17.42 -23.67 -148.05
N ARG A 171 -16.12 -23.85 -148.32
CA ARG A 171 -15.51 -23.83 -149.68
C ARG A 171 -14.53 -25.00 -149.86
N GLU A 172 -14.44 -25.58 -151.06
CA GLU A 172 -13.43 -26.61 -151.39
C GLU A 172 -12.02 -25.98 -151.40
N HIS A 173 -11.23 -26.27 -150.36
CA HIS A 173 -9.85 -25.81 -150.19
C HIS A 173 -8.84 -26.96 -150.32
N THR A 174 -7.58 -26.63 -150.63
CA THR A 174 -6.51 -27.63 -150.78
C THR A 174 -5.94 -28.10 -149.42
N PRO A 175 -5.42 -29.34 -149.31
CA PRO A 175 -4.85 -29.86 -148.06
C PRO A 175 -3.71 -29.01 -147.46
N GLU A 176 -2.91 -28.33 -148.28
CA GLU A 176 -1.80 -27.46 -147.82
C GLU A 176 -2.32 -26.18 -147.14
N GLU A 177 -3.38 -25.56 -147.67
CA GLU A 177 -4.01 -24.37 -147.07
C GLU A 177 -4.57 -24.67 -145.68
N MET A 178 -5.18 -25.85 -145.50
CA MET A 178 -5.70 -26.31 -144.20
C MET A 178 -4.60 -26.58 -143.17
N ALA A 179 -3.43 -27.08 -143.60
CA ALA A 179 -2.31 -27.36 -142.71
C ALA A 179 -1.61 -26.06 -142.23
N ALA A 180 -1.39 -25.10 -143.13
CA ALA A 180 -0.79 -23.81 -142.78
C ALA A 180 -1.66 -23.01 -141.79
N LEU A 181 -2.98 -23.09 -141.94
CA LEU A 181 -3.92 -22.39 -141.06
C LEU A 181 -4.04 -23.05 -139.68
N ARG A 182 -4.03 -24.40 -139.61
CA ARG A 182 -3.93 -25.12 -138.32
C ARG A 182 -2.64 -24.78 -137.59
N ALA A 183 -1.49 -24.80 -138.27
CA ALA A 183 -0.21 -24.44 -137.66
C ALA A 183 -0.23 -22.99 -137.14
N LYS A 184 -0.88 -22.06 -137.84
CA LYS A 184 -1.04 -20.68 -137.40
C LYS A 184 -1.97 -20.54 -136.19
N SER A 185 -3.11 -21.24 -136.17
CA SER A 185 -4.05 -21.26 -135.04
C SER A 185 -3.44 -21.93 -133.79
N GLU A 186 -2.74 -23.05 -133.96
CA GLU A 186 -2.02 -23.74 -132.88
C GLU A 186 -0.90 -22.85 -132.30
N SER A 187 -0.11 -22.20 -133.15
CA SER A 187 0.94 -21.27 -132.72
C SER A 187 0.38 -20.04 -132.00
N PHE A 188 -0.73 -19.47 -132.49
CA PHE A 188 -1.37 -18.31 -131.88
C PHE A 188 -2.02 -18.64 -130.53
N THR A 189 -2.74 -19.77 -130.45
CA THR A 189 -3.36 -20.26 -129.22
C THR A 189 -2.30 -20.63 -128.17
N ALA A 190 -1.18 -21.24 -128.59
CA ALA A 190 -0.07 -21.56 -127.70
C ALA A 190 0.58 -20.30 -127.11
N ALA A 191 0.75 -19.23 -127.90
CA ALA A 191 1.29 -17.96 -127.42
C ALA A 191 0.37 -17.28 -126.39
N LYS A 192 -0.96 -17.29 -126.62
CA LYS A 192 -1.94 -16.74 -125.66
C LYS A 192 -2.03 -17.56 -124.38
N LEU A 193 -1.98 -18.89 -124.50
CA LEU A 193 -1.95 -19.79 -123.34
C LEU A 193 -0.68 -19.60 -122.50
N ALA A 194 0.47 -19.39 -123.14
CA ALA A 194 1.72 -19.07 -122.46
C ALA A 194 1.63 -17.74 -121.69
N ASN A 195 1.05 -16.70 -122.29
CA ASN A 195 0.83 -15.42 -121.60
C ASN A 195 -0.13 -15.55 -120.41
N LEU A 196 -1.22 -16.31 -120.55
CA LEU A 196 -2.16 -16.53 -119.43
C LEU A 196 -1.52 -17.35 -118.30
N ARG A 197 -0.73 -18.37 -118.64
CA ARG A 197 0.01 -19.17 -117.66
C ARG A 197 1.02 -18.29 -116.91
N ASP A 198 1.79 -17.49 -117.63
CA ASP A 198 2.79 -16.61 -117.03
C ASP A 198 2.11 -15.52 -116.17
N ALA A 199 0.95 -14.98 -116.60
CA ALA A 199 0.14 -14.07 -115.79
C ALA A 199 -0.36 -14.70 -114.47
N ASN A 200 -0.85 -15.94 -114.53
CA ASN A 200 -1.24 -16.67 -113.31
C ASN A 200 -0.04 -16.97 -112.39
N GLN A 201 1.12 -17.31 -112.98
CA GLN A 201 2.34 -17.56 -112.23
C GLN A 201 2.82 -16.29 -111.49
N MET A 202 2.67 -15.11 -112.11
CA MET A 202 2.96 -13.83 -111.45
C MET A 202 2.08 -13.61 -110.21
N VAL A 203 0.77 -13.94 -110.28
CA VAL A 203 -0.12 -13.84 -109.10
C VAL A 203 0.30 -14.80 -108.01
N GLU A 204 0.59 -16.06 -108.35
CA GLU A 204 0.99 -17.08 -107.38
C GLU A 204 2.27 -16.68 -106.64
N TRP A 205 3.33 -16.32 -107.38
CA TRP A 205 4.57 -15.84 -106.79
C TRP A 205 4.39 -14.56 -105.99
N PHE A 206 3.48 -13.66 -106.41
CA PHE A 206 3.23 -12.44 -105.64
C PHE A 206 2.57 -12.75 -104.29
N LEU A 207 1.65 -13.73 -104.25
CA LEU A 207 1.06 -14.19 -102.98
C LEU A 207 2.10 -14.88 -102.08
N GLU A 208 3.03 -15.64 -102.67
CA GLU A 208 4.18 -16.21 -101.94
C GLU A 208 5.12 -15.11 -101.41
N ALA A 209 5.40 -14.07 -102.20
CA ALA A 209 6.18 -12.92 -101.77
C ALA A 209 5.49 -12.21 -100.59
N ARG A 210 4.18 -11.98 -100.69
CA ARG A 210 3.36 -11.40 -99.62
C ARG A 210 3.34 -12.28 -98.36
N LYS A 211 3.41 -13.59 -98.51
CA LYS A 211 3.57 -14.52 -97.38
C LYS A 211 4.96 -14.37 -96.76
N ALA A 212 6.02 -14.32 -97.55
CA ALA A 212 7.40 -14.10 -97.08
C ALA A 212 7.52 -12.75 -96.34
N GLU A 213 6.91 -11.67 -96.84
CA GLU A 213 6.82 -10.39 -96.11
C GLU A 213 6.14 -10.57 -94.74
N LYS A 214 5.01 -11.27 -94.69
CA LYS A 214 4.30 -11.50 -93.42
C LYS A 214 5.13 -12.31 -92.44
N GLU A 215 5.85 -13.33 -92.92
CA GLU A 215 6.78 -14.10 -92.09
C GLU A 215 7.97 -13.25 -91.63
N TYR A 216 8.50 -12.35 -92.46
CA TYR A 216 9.52 -11.38 -92.05
C TYR A 216 9.03 -10.49 -90.90
N ILE A 217 7.78 -9.98 -90.98
CA ILE A 217 7.17 -9.17 -89.92
C ILE A 217 6.96 -9.98 -88.64
N ILE A 218 6.40 -11.19 -88.75
CA ILE A 218 6.10 -12.05 -87.57
C ILE A 218 7.39 -12.53 -86.90
N SER A 219 8.41 -12.84 -87.68
CA SER A 219 9.73 -13.26 -87.17
C SER A 219 10.59 -12.10 -86.64
N HIS A 220 10.06 -10.87 -86.66
CA HIS A 220 10.77 -9.67 -86.21
C HIS A 220 12.08 -9.44 -86.98
N GLY A 221 12.05 -9.69 -88.29
CA GLY A 221 13.13 -9.37 -89.22
C GLY A 221 14.14 -10.50 -89.46
N GLU A 222 13.70 -11.76 -89.59
CA GLU A 222 14.60 -12.83 -90.04
C GLU A 222 14.95 -12.65 -91.53
N GLN A 223 16.24 -12.40 -91.81
CA GLN A 223 16.76 -12.09 -93.14
C GLN A 223 16.33 -13.07 -94.24
N LYS A 224 16.21 -14.36 -93.91
CA LYS A 224 15.80 -15.41 -94.87
C LYS A 224 14.47 -15.10 -95.58
N TRP A 225 13.53 -14.44 -94.89
CA TRP A 225 12.23 -14.11 -95.45
C TRP A 225 12.28 -12.85 -96.30
N HIS A 226 13.21 -11.94 -95.99
CA HIS A 226 13.51 -10.78 -96.83
C HIS A 226 14.12 -11.24 -98.16
N GLU A 227 15.15 -12.10 -98.09
CA GLU A 227 15.79 -12.71 -99.27
C GLU A 227 14.81 -13.52 -100.14
N GLU A 228 13.90 -14.29 -99.52
CA GLU A 228 12.89 -15.06 -100.27
C GLU A 228 11.85 -14.15 -100.94
N ASN A 229 11.45 -13.05 -100.29
CA ASN A 229 10.58 -12.05 -100.91
C ASN A 229 11.27 -11.36 -102.10
N GLU A 230 12.50 -10.87 -101.92
CA GLU A 230 13.32 -10.24 -102.96
C GLU A 230 13.43 -11.15 -104.18
N LYS A 231 13.83 -12.40 -103.97
CA LYS A 231 13.94 -13.42 -105.02
C LYS A 231 12.63 -13.64 -105.77
N LEU A 232 11.49 -13.71 -105.08
CA LEU A 232 10.18 -13.89 -105.70
C LEU A 232 9.77 -12.64 -106.50
N ILE A 233 10.00 -11.44 -105.96
CA ILE A 233 9.70 -10.18 -106.66
C ILE A 233 10.57 -10.05 -107.92
N ASP A 234 11.85 -10.35 -107.85
CA ASP A 234 12.75 -10.39 -109.01
C ASP A 234 12.28 -11.37 -110.08
N GLN A 235 11.82 -12.56 -109.67
CA GLN A 235 11.25 -13.55 -110.59
C GLN A 235 9.99 -13.03 -111.28
N ILE A 236 9.10 -12.37 -110.55
CA ILE A 236 7.87 -11.77 -111.10
C ILE A 236 8.22 -10.64 -112.06
N ILE A 237 9.13 -9.73 -111.69
CA ILE A 237 9.57 -8.62 -112.56
C ILE A 237 10.21 -9.15 -113.84
N ALA A 238 11.06 -10.19 -113.73
CA ALA A 238 11.68 -10.81 -114.90
C ALA A 238 10.63 -11.48 -115.81
N LEU A 239 9.62 -12.14 -115.23
CA LEU A 239 8.53 -12.75 -115.97
C LEU A 239 7.62 -11.70 -116.64
N ALA A 240 7.32 -10.60 -115.94
CA ALA A 240 6.58 -9.46 -116.47
C ALA A 240 7.29 -8.85 -117.69
N LYS A 241 8.61 -8.61 -117.61
CA LYS A 241 9.43 -8.13 -118.74
C LYS A 241 9.47 -9.12 -119.90
N ALA A 242 9.60 -10.42 -119.61
CA ALA A 242 9.58 -11.46 -120.64
C ALA A 242 8.22 -11.57 -121.34
N MET A 243 7.13 -11.31 -120.62
CA MET A 243 5.77 -11.26 -121.16
C MET A 243 5.56 -9.97 -121.96
N GLU A 244 6.04 -8.82 -121.47
CA GLU A 244 6.04 -7.53 -122.18
C GLU A 244 6.67 -7.64 -123.57
N ALA A 245 7.83 -8.32 -123.68
CA ALA A 245 8.53 -8.53 -124.95
C ALA A 245 7.70 -9.35 -125.96
N ARG A 246 6.78 -10.21 -125.49
CA ARG A 246 5.89 -11.04 -126.32
C ARG A 246 4.59 -10.33 -126.70
N LEU A 247 4.23 -9.24 -126.01
CA LEU A 247 3.00 -8.51 -126.25
C LEU A 247 3.14 -7.59 -127.48
N VAL A 248 2.08 -7.51 -128.27
CA VAL A 248 2.05 -6.69 -129.50
C VAL A 248 1.38 -5.33 -129.25
N GLN A 249 0.33 -5.28 -128.44
CA GLN A 249 -0.42 -4.05 -128.17
C GLN A 249 0.32 -3.17 -127.15
N GLN A 250 0.50 -1.88 -127.46
CA GLN A 250 1.20 -0.94 -126.59
C GLN A 250 0.51 -0.81 -125.22
N ALA A 251 -0.83 -0.79 -125.17
CA ALA A 251 -1.58 -0.73 -123.92
C ALA A 251 -1.23 -1.88 -122.95
N HIS A 252 -0.91 -3.07 -123.47
CA HIS A 252 -0.58 -4.23 -122.63
C HIS A 252 0.89 -4.18 -122.18
N LYS A 253 1.77 -3.59 -123.02
CA LYS A 253 3.14 -3.30 -122.62
C LYS A 253 3.17 -2.27 -121.50
N ASP A 254 2.37 -1.21 -121.62
CA ASP A 254 2.23 -0.17 -120.58
C ASP A 254 1.68 -0.77 -119.28
N GLN A 255 0.74 -1.73 -119.35
CA GLN A 255 0.28 -2.49 -118.18
C GLN A 255 1.39 -3.35 -117.55
N MET A 256 2.23 -4.04 -118.33
CA MET A 256 3.36 -4.82 -117.77
C MET A 256 4.42 -3.93 -117.15
N ALA A 257 4.70 -2.78 -117.77
CA ALA A 257 5.59 -1.77 -117.20
C ALA A 257 5.01 -1.20 -115.89
N GLY A 258 3.68 -0.99 -115.83
CA GLY A 258 2.97 -0.58 -114.63
C GLY A 258 3.08 -1.60 -113.49
N ILE A 259 2.88 -2.89 -113.76
CA ILE A 259 3.07 -3.96 -112.78
C ILE A 259 4.53 -4.00 -112.30
N ALA A 260 5.50 -3.95 -113.22
CA ALA A 260 6.91 -3.95 -112.85
C ALA A 260 7.28 -2.74 -111.97
N SER A 261 6.74 -1.55 -112.27
CA SER A 261 6.91 -0.35 -111.45
C SER A 261 6.25 -0.49 -110.07
N ALA A 262 5.02 -1.02 -109.99
CA ALA A 262 4.33 -1.21 -108.73
C ALA A 262 5.02 -2.26 -107.84
N LEU A 263 5.58 -3.31 -108.44
CA LEU A 263 6.39 -4.33 -107.75
C LEU A 263 7.73 -3.75 -107.28
N HIS A 264 8.36 -2.87 -108.07
CA HIS A 264 9.56 -2.17 -107.66
C HIS A 264 9.29 -1.23 -106.47
N ASP A 265 8.25 -0.39 -106.55
CA ASP A 265 7.84 0.47 -105.44
C ASP A 265 7.48 -0.36 -104.19
N TYR A 266 6.81 -1.50 -104.37
CA TYR A 266 6.51 -2.42 -103.28
C TYR A 266 7.79 -2.95 -102.62
N HIS A 267 8.77 -3.37 -103.43
CA HIS A 267 10.04 -3.88 -102.96
C HIS A 267 10.88 -2.81 -102.26
N GLU A 268 10.98 -1.60 -102.82
CA GLU A 268 11.66 -0.48 -102.17
C GLU A 268 11.04 -0.14 -100.81
N ASN A 269 9.70 -0.12 -100.71
CA ASN A 269 9.03 0.09 -99.43
C ASN A 269 9.26 -1.07 -98.44
N PHE A 270 9.39 -2.31 -98.93
CA PHE A 270 9.70 -3.46 -98.09
C PHE A 270 11.15 -3.42 -97.59
N ASP A 271 12.10 -2.98 -98.42
CA ASP A 271 13.48 -2.74 -98.04
C ASP A 271 13.60 -1.62 -97.00
N GLU A 272 12.93 -0.48 -97.24
CA GLU A 272 12.88 0.62 -96.28
C GLU A 272 12.25 0.17 -94.94
N TYR A 273 11.16 -0.59 -95.00
CA TYR A 273 10.55 -1.20 -93.81
C TYR A 273 11.53 -2.16 -93.11
N SER A 274 12.27 -2.97 -93.86
CA SER A 274 13.25 -3.91 -93.32
C SER A 274 14.38 -3.19 -92.56
N GLU A 275 14.88 -2.08 -93.12
CA GLU A 275 15.91 -1.25 -92.51
C GLU A 275 15.38 -0.57 -91.24
N LEU A 276 14.16 0.00 -91.29
CA LEU A 276 13.53 0.64 -90.14
C LEU A 276 13.28 -0.34 -89.00
N ILE A 277 12.89 -1.59 -89.28
CA ILE A 277 12.78 -2.65 -88.25
C ILE A 277 14.16 -2.98 -87.64
N GLY A 278 15.21 -3.00 -88.46
CA GLY A 278 16.59 -3.13 -87.98
C GLY A 278 17.01 -1.98 -87.04
N GLN A 279 16.71 -0.74 -87.42
CA GLN A 279 16.97 0.45 -86.61
C GLN A 279 16.11 0.47 -85.33
N GLN A 280 14.84 0.06 -85.40
CA GLN A 280 13.94 -0.05 -84.26
C GLN A 280 14.44 -1.08 -83.24
N LYS A 281 15.03 -2.20 -83.69
CA LYS A 281 15.66 -3.19 -82.82
C LYS A 281 16.91 -2.65 -82.11
N GLN A 282 17.71 -1.84 -82.79
CA GLN A 282 18.85 -1.15 -82.14
C GLN A 282 18.37 -0.10 -81.13
N ALA A 283 17.31 0.63 -81.47
CA ALA A 283 16.68 1.59 -80.56
C ALA A 283 16.07 0.91 -79.32
N ASP A 284 15.46 -0.28 -79.47
CA ASP A 284 14.97 -1.11 -78.36
C ASP A 284 16.12 -1.50 -77.42
N GLN A 285 17.24 -1.99 -77.96
CA GLN A 285 18.41 -2.34 -77.15
C GLN A 285 18.99 -1.13 -76.42
N ALA A 286 19.11 0.02 -77.10
CA ALA A 286 19.58 1.26 -76.50
C ALA A 286 18.63 1.76 -75.40
N MET A 287 17.32 1.65 -75.62
CA MET A 287 16.29 2.03 -74.66
C MET A 287 16.36 1.14 -73.42
N ILE A 288 16.43 -0.19 -73.59
CA ILE A 288 16.59 -1.13 -72.49
C ILE A 288 17.88 -0.83 -71.70
N ALA A 289 18.98 -0.50 -72.37
CA ALA A 289 20.23 -0.13 -71.73
C ALA A 289 20.10 1.18 -70.92
N ALA A 290 19.51 2.23 -71.50
CA ALA A 290 19.29 3.51 -70.82
C ALA A 290 18.34 3.36 -69.61
N ALA A 291 17.33 2.52 -69.74
CA ALA A 291 16.40 2.23 -68.65
C ALA A 291 17.09 1.44 -67.53
N ARG A 292 17.91 0.43 -67.87
CA ARG A 292 18.73 -0.30 -66.89
C ARG A 292 19.70 0.63 -66.16
N GLN A 293 20.39 1.50 -66.89
CA GLN A 293 21.31 2.48 -66.31
C GLN A 293 20.58 3.39 -65.31
N THR A 294 19.39 3.89 -65.66
CA THR A 294 18.58 4.72 -64.76
C THR A 294 18.13 3.93 -63.52
N GLN A 295 17.69 2.67 -63.69
CA GLN A 295 17.37 1.78 -62.57
C GLN A 295 18.57 1.51 -61.66
N GLU A 296 19.76 1.32 -62.22
CA GLU A 296 21.01 1.12 -61.47
C GLU A 296 21.40 2.36 -60.67
N MET A 297 21.29 3.57 -61.26
CA MET A 297 21.56 4.82 -60.54
C MET A 297 20.57 5.05 -59.39
N CYS A 298 19.28 4.81 -59.63
CA CYS A 298 18.25 4.86 -58.59
C CYS A 298 18.52 3.83 -57.47
N ALA A 299 18.91 2.60 -57.84
CA ALA A 299 19.22 1.54 -56.87
C ALA A 299 20.49 1.85 -56.07
N ALA A 300 21.53 2.39 -56.70
CA ALA A 300 22.77 2.78 -56.04
C ALA A 300 22.54 3.92 -55.04
N ALA A 301 21.74 4.93 -55.42
CA ALA A 301 21.35 6.00 -54.51
C ALA A 301 20.52 5.47 -53.33
N LEU A 302 19.59 4.53 -53.58
CA LEU A 302 18.77 3.92 -52.54
C LEU A 302 19.61 3.08 -51.56
N GLU A 303 20.57 2.31 -52.07
CA GLU A 303 21.45 1.47 -51.24
C GLU A 303 22.44 2.32 -50.41
N ASP A 304 22.93 3.45 -50.95
CA ASP A 304 23.74 4.41 -50.18
C ASP A 304 22.93 5.04 -49.02
N GLN A 305 21.70 5.51 -49.29
CA GLN A 305 20.85 6.05 -48.21
C GLN A 305 20.50 4.99 -47.17
N LYS A 306 20.28 3.75 -47.59
CA LYS A 306 20.04 2.61 -46.68
C LYS A 306 21.27 2.30 -45.83
N GLY A 307 22.48 2.34 -46.41
CA GLY A 307 23.74 2.19 -45.68
C GLY A 307 23.95 3.28 -44.63
N LYS A 308 23.73 4.55 -45.02
CA LYS A 308 23.84 5.70 -44.12
C LYS A 308 22.77 5.69 -43.02
N LEU A 309 21.53 5.30 -43.33
CA LEU A 309 20.46 5.12 -42.35
C LEU A 309 20.77 4.00 -41.35
N ASN A 310 21.33 2.88 -41.82
CA ASN A 310 21.73 1.77 -40.94
C ASN A 310 22.88 2.17 -40.01
N ALA A 311 23.87 2.92 -40.51
CA ALA A 311 24.96 3.45 -39.70
C ALA A 311 24.46 4.45 -38.64
N ALA A 312 23.58 5.39 -39.04
CA ALA A 312 22.92 6.31 -38.11
C ALA A 312 22.08 5.56 -37.06
N SER A 313 21.32 4.55 -37.47
CA SER A 313 20.52 3.70 -36.57
C SER A 313 21.38 2.88 -35.62
N ALA A 314 22.54 2.38 -36.05
CA ALA A 314 23.48 1.65 -35.19
C ALA A 314 24.13 2.58 -34.16
N SER A 315 24.52 3.79 -34.57
CA SER A 315 25.06 4.81 -33.66
C SER A 315 24.02 5.26 -32.63
N ALA A 316 22.77 5.46 -33.04
CA ALA A 316 21.67 5.80 -32.14
C ALA A 316 21.40 4.68 -31.12
N LYS A 317 21.40 3.40 -31.55
CA LYS A 317 21.25 2.25 -30.64
C LYS A 317 22.39 2.16 -29.62
N LEU A 318 23.64 2.39 -30.02
CA LEU A 318 24.79 2.36 -29.11
C LEU A 318 24.76 3.51 -28.09
N THR A 319 24.45 4.73 -28.54
CA THR A 319 24.39 5.91 -27.64
C THR A 319 23.20 5.82 -26.67
N MET A 320 22.03 5.39 -27.15
CA MET A 320 20.85 5.18 -26.28
C MET A 320 21.04 3.99 -25.33
N GLY A 321 21.60 2.88 -25.81
CA GLY A 321 21.85 1.68 -25.01
C GLY A 321 22.96 1.87 -23.97
N GLY A 322 24.06 2.54 -24.34
CA GLY A 322 25.16 2.86 -23.43
C GLY A 322 24.75 3.85 -22.33
N GLY A 323 24.02 4.90 -22.69
CA GLY A 323 23.49 5.88 -21.72
C GLY A 323 22.50 5.24 -20.74
N ALA A 324 21.58 4.40 -21.25
CA ALA A 324 20.65 3.66 -20.41
C ALA A 324 21.38 2.67 -19.48
N GLY A 325 22.38 1.93 -19.97
CA GLY A 325 23.15 0.99 -19.16
C GLY A 325 23.93 1.65 -18.02
N VAL A 326 24.62 2.76 -18.30
CA VAL A 326 25.34 3.53 -17.27
C VAL A 326 24.37 4.13 -16.25
N GLY A 327 23.24 4.68 -16.71
CA GLY A 327 22.20 5.21 -15.83
C GLY A 327 21.60 4.14 -14.90
N LEU A 328 21.37 2.93 -15.43
CA LEU A 328 20.79 1.82 -14.67
C LEU A 328 21.77 1.28 -13.61
N VAL A 329 23.06 1.12 -13.96
CA VAL A 329 24.10 0.69 -12.99
C VAL A 329 24.34 1.75 -11.92
N ALA A 330 24.46 3.03 -12.29
CA ALA A 330 24.60 4.12 -11.34
C ALA A 330 23.38 4.25 -10.41
N GLY A 331 22.17 4.09 -10.97
CA GLY A 331 20.91 4.07 -10.23
C GLY A 331 20.83 2.91 -9.23
N LEU A 332 21.22 1.69 -9.64
CA LEU A 332 21.25 0.52 -8.75
C LEU A 332 22.27 0.67 -7.63
N LEU A 333 23.47 1.21 -7.89
CA LEU A 333 24.49 1.45 -6.87
C LEU A 333 24.05 2.53 -5.87
N LEU A 334 23.42 3.61 -6.36
CA LEU A 334 22.82 4.65 -5.51
C LEU A 334 21.68 4.08 -4.67
N ALA A 335 20.76 3.32 -5.26
CA ALA A 335 19.67 2.66 -4.55
C ALA A 335 20.21 1.73 -3.46
N PHE A 336 21.20 0.89 -3.77
CA PHE A 336 21.83 0.00 -2.80
C PHE A 336 22.45 0.77 -1.62
N PHE A 337 23.19 1.85 -1.89
CA PHE A 337 23.81 2.68 -0.85
C PHE A 337 22.77 3.41 0.01
N ILE A 338 21.75 4.00 -0.62
CA ILE A 338 20.67 4.70 0.08
C ILE A 338 19.92 3.72 0.96
N THR A 339 19.40 2.62 0.41
CA THR A 339 18.70 1.57 1.16
C THR A 339 19.52 1.08 2.35
N ARG A 340 20.79 0.67 2.15
CA ARG A 340 21.64 0.20 3.25
C ARG A 340 21.90 1.27 4.32
N SER A 341 22.03 2.53 3.92
CA SER A 341 22.30 3.65 4.84
C SER A 341 21.08 4.11 5.64
N VAL A 342 19.87 3.78 5.18
CA VAL A 342 18.59 4.17 5.78
C VAL A 342 18.00 3.02 6.60
N THR A 343 17.98 1.81 6.06
CA THR A 343 17.40 0.63 6.71
C THR A 343 18.15 0.26 7.99
N LYS A 344 19.49 0.40 8.04
CA LYS A 344 20.28 0.05 9.24
C LYS A 344 19.91 0.90 10.48
N PRO A 345 19.98 2.25 10.44
CA PRO A 345 19.60 3.07 11.58
C PRO A 345 18.13 2.89 11.99
N ILE A 346 17.22 2.73 11.02
CA ILE A 346 15.81 2.53 11.32
C ILE A 346 15.60 1.17 12.03
N ASN A 347 16.29 0.11 11.61
CA ASN A 347 16.24 -1.19 12.31
C ASN A 347 16.82 -1.12 13.73
N GLU A 348 17.85 -0.31 13.98
CA GLU A 348 18.36 -0.07 15.33
C GLU A 348 17.32 0.66 16.19
N VAL A 349 16.66 1.68 15.64
CA VAL A 349 15.57 2.40 16.33
C VAL A 349 14.38 1.47 16.60
N ILE A 350 13.96 0.66 15.62
CA ILE A 350 12.90 -0.35 15.78
C ILE A 350 13.23 -1.32 16.92
N ARG A 351 14.47 -1.84 16.98
CA ARG A 351 14.91 -2.72 18.08
C ARG A 351 14.89 -1.99 19.42
N GLY A 352 15.38 -0.76 19.46
CA GLY A 352 15.35 0.07 20.67
C GLY A 352 13.93 0.33 21.16
N LEU A 353 13.01 0.67 20.25
CA LEU A 353 11.62 0.95 20.56
C LEU A 353 10.87 -0.33 20.97
N SER A 354 11.08 -1.45 20.26
CA SER A 354 10.51 -2.75 20.63
C SER A 354 10.94 -3.19 22.03
N ASN A 355 12.24 -3.11 22.33
CA ASN A 355 12.76 -3.43 23.66
C ASN A 355 12.22 -2.45 24.72
N GLY A 356 12.18 -1.16 24.41
CA GLY A 356 11.63 -0.13 25.29
C GLY A 356 10.16 -0.36 25.62
N SER A 357 9.33 -0.63 24.61
CA SER A 357 7.90 -0.95 24.78
C SER A 357 7.71 -2.22 25.61
N ALA A 358 8.47 -3.29 25.33
CA ALA A 358 8.39 -4.52 26.12
C ALA A 358 8.78 -4.29 27.60
N GLN A 359 9.79 -3.46 27.84
CA GLN A 359 10.22 -3.11 29.19
C GLN A 359 9.19 -2.25 29.92
N VAL A 360 8.54 -1.30 29.24
CA VAL A 360 7.43 -0.51 29.80
C VAL A 360 6.24 -1.41 30.14
N ALA A 361 5.83 -2.31 29.24
CA ALA A 361 4.74 -3.25 29.51
C ALA A 361 5.03 -4.13 30.73
N ALA A 362 6.26 -4.68 30.82
CA ALA A 362 6.67 -5.48 31.96
C ALA A 362 6.68 -4.68 33.28
N ALA A 363 7.26 -3.47 33.27
CA ALA A 363 7.30 -2.60 34.44
C ALA A 363 5.88 -2.19 34.88
N ALA A 364 5.01 -1.85 33.93
CA ALA A 364 3.62 -1.51 34.20
C ALA A 364 2.86 -2.70 34.81
N GLY A 365 3.06 -3.92 34.31
CA GLY A 365 2.51 -5.13 34.92
C GLY A 365 2.98 -5.35 36.37
N GLN A 366 4.24 -5.05 36.67
CA GLN A 366 4.76 -5.11 38.05
C GLN A 366 4.14 -4.05 38.96
N VAL A 367 4.00 -2.80 38.48
CA VAL A 367 3.38 -1.71 39.25
C VAL A 367 1.91 -2.00 39.49
N SER A 368 1.18 -2.50 38.50
CA SER A 368 -0.21 -2.94 38.65
C SER A 368 -0.35 -4.01 39.72
N GLY A 369 0.46 -5.07 39.66
CA GLY A 369 0.46 -6.13 40.67
C GLY A 369 0.81 -5.65 42.07
N ALA A 370 1.83 -4.79 42.20
CA ALA A 370 2.21 -4.20 43.49
C ALA A 370 1.12 -3.29 44.05
N SER A 371 0.44 -2.53 43.20
CA SER A 371 -0.65 -1.64 43.59
C SER A 371 -1.88 -2.44 44.03
N GLN A 372 -2.22 -3.54 43.34
CA GLN A 372 -3.28 -4.45 43.78
C GLN A 372 -2.99 -5.01 45.18
N SER A 373 -1.75 -5.46 45.43
CA SER A 373 -1.36 -5.94 46.76
C SER A 373 -1.38 -4.84 47.83
N LEU A 374 -1.07 -3.60 47.45
CA LEU A 374 -1.17 -2.46 48.36
C LEU A 374 -2.63 -2.13 48.69
N ALA A 375 -3.54 -2.19 47.72
CA ALA A 375 -4.97 -2.00 47.94
C ALA A 375 -5.54 -3.08 48.87
N GLU A 376 -5.17 -4.34 48.64
CA GLU A 376 -5.57 -5.47 49.48
C GLU A 376 -5.01 -5.34 50.91
N GLY A 377 -3.72 -4.98 51.04
CA GLY A 377 -3.09 -4.70 52.33
C GLY A 377 -3.73 -3.52 53.07
N ALA A 378 -4.09 -2.45 52.35
CA ALA A 378 -4.80 -1.30 52.92
C ALA A 378 -6.21 -1.70 53.39
N SER A 379 -6.94 -2.53 52.64
CA SER A 379 -8.24 -3.04 53.08
C SER A 379 -8.13 -3.90 54.33
N GLN A 380 -7.09 -4.73 54.45
CA GLN A 380 -6.86 -5.53 55.64
C GLN A 380 -6.46 -4.66 56.83
N GLN A 381 -5.65 -3.62 56.60
CA GLN A 381 -5.30 -2.64 57.62
C GLN A 381 -6.53 -1.84 58.09
N ALA A 382 -7.45 -1.48 57.20
CA ALA A 382 -8.69 -0.81 57.56
C ALA A 382 -9.54 -1.68 58.49
N ALA A 383 -9.69 -2.99 58.20
CA ALA A 383 -10.39 -3.91 59.08
C ALA A 383 -9.74 -4.02 60.48
N SER A 384 -8.40 -4.06 60.54
CA SER A 384 -7.68 -4.04 61.83
C SER A 384 -7.82 -2.70 62.58
N LEU A 385 -7.90 -1.57 61.87
CA LEU A 385 -8.17 -0.27 62.47
C LEU A 385 -9.58 -0.18 63.02
N GLU A 386 -10.58 -0.76 62.35
CA GLU A 386 -11.96 -0.83 62.83
C GLU A 386 -12.07 -1.65 64.14
N GLU A 387 -11.40 -2.81 64.21
CA GLU A 387 -11.32 -3.61 65.43
C GLU A 387 -10.58 -2.88 66.57
N THR A 388 -9.49 -2.17 66.23
CA THR A 388 -8.75 -1.33 67.18
C THR A 388 -9.59 -0.17 67.71
N SER A 389 -10.34 0.50 66.83
CA SER A 389 -11.24 1.60 67.19
C SER A 389 -12.34 1.13 68.15
N SER A 390 -12.96 -0.02 67.85
CA SER A 390 -13.95 -0.65 68.75
C SER A 390 -13.35 -0.95 70.13
N SER A 391 -12.14 -1.51 70.16
CA SER A 391 -11.41 -1.79 71.40
C SER A 391 -11.09 -0.52 72.19
N LEU A 392 -10.75 0.59 71.50
CA LEU A 392 -10.48 1.88 72.13
C LEU A 392 -11.75 2.52 72.70
N GLU A 393 -12.90 2.39 72.03
CA GLU A 393 -14.19 2.84 72.55
C GLU A 393 -14.57 2.09 73.83
N GLU A 394 -14.42 0.76 73.85
CA GLU A 394 -14.65 -0.05 75.03
C GLU A 394 -13.68 0.33 76.16
N MET A 395 -12.40 0.47 75.85
CA MET A 395 -11.37 0.85 76.82
C MET A 395 -11.61 2.25 77.39
N GLY A 396 -12.05 3.20 76.56
CA GLY A 396 -12.41 4.56 76.98
C GLY A 396 -13.62 4.56 77.93
N SER A 397 -14.65 3.77 77.61
CA SER A 397 -15.82 3.58 78.47
C SER A 397 -15.44 2.97 79.82
N MET A 398 -14.65 1.89 79.82
CA MET A 398 -14.17 1.22 81.04
C MET A 398 -13.30 2.13 81.90
N THR A 399 -12.43 2.92 81.28
CA THR A 399 -11.56 3.86 81.99
C THR A 399 -12.38 4.98 82.66
N LYS A 400 -13.41 5.48 81.97
CA LYS A 400 -14.35 6.45 82.54
C LYS A 400 -15.13 5.85 83.72
N HIS A 401 -15.61 4.61 83.58
CA HIS A 401 -16.27 3.89 84.65
C HIS A 401 -15.35 3.68 85.87
N ASN A 402 -14.06 3.39 85.65
CA ASN A 402 -13.07 3.29 86.72
C ASN A 402 -12.86 4.62 87.45
N ALA A 403 -12.77 5.73 86.73
CA ALA A 403 -12.67 7.07 87.33
C ALA A 403 -13.91 7.43 88.17
N ASP A 404 -15.11 7.04 87.72
CA ASP A 404 -16.35 7.24 88.47
C ASP A 404 -16.43 6.34 89.70
N SER A 405 -16.05 5.08 89.57
CA SER A 405 -16.00 4.11 90.68
C SER A 405 -14.98 4.53 91.75
N ALA A 406 -13.82 5.02 91.34
CA ALA A 406 -12.81 5.56 92.25
C ALA A 406 -13.33 6.81 92.97
N ARG A 407 -14.04 7.72 92.27
CA ARG A 407 -14.68 8.87 92.93
C ARG A 407 -15.71 8.46 93.98
N GLN A 408 -16.52 7.44 93.70
CA GLN A 408 -17.48 6.91 94.69
C GLN A 408 -16.76 6.26 95.89
N ALA A 409 -15.68 5.51 95.65
CA ALA A 409 -14.88 4.93 96.71
C ALA A 409 -14.18 5.98 97.59
N ASP A 410 -13.69 7.10 97.02
CA ASP A 410 -13.13 8.22 97.80
C ASP A 410 -14.19 8.83 98.71
N ALA A 411 -15.40 9.08 98.19
CA ALA A 411 -16.51 9.61 98.96
C ALA A 411 -16.89 8.70 100.15
N LEU A 412 -17.01 7.38 99.90
CA LEU A 412 -17.31 6.40 100.96
C LEU A 412 -16.18 6.30 101.98
N THR A 413 -14.93 6.43 101.54
CA THR A 413 -13.76 6.43 102.43
C THR A 413 -13.76 7.66 103.34
N ARG A 414 -14.11 8.85 102.82
CA ARG A 414 -14.26 10.08 103.62
C ARG A 414 -15.37 9.95 104.67
N GLU A 415 -16.50 9.36 104.31
CA GLU A 415 -17.59 9.07 105.26
C GLU A 415 -17.11 8.08 106.34
N THR A 416 -16.41 7.02 105.96
CA THR A 416 -15.85 6.03 106.90
C THR A 416 -14.87 6.68 107.88
N ILE A 417 -14.00 7.58 107.40
CA ILE A 417 -13.07 8.34 108.26
C ILE A 417 -13.84 9.19 109.28
N ALA A 418 -14.92 9.85 108.87
CA ALA A 418 -15.76 10.63 109.78
C ALA A 418 -16.39 9.74 110.87
N THR A 419 -16.97 8.60 110.50
CA THR A 419 -17.54 7.63 111.46
C THR A 419 -16.49 7.07 112.42
N VAL A 420 -15.28 6.78 111.93
CA VAL A 420 -14.18 6.31 112.81
C VAL A 420 -13.74 7.43 113.76
N HIS A 421 -13.72 8.69 113.32
CA HIS A 421 -13.42 9.82 114.19
C HIS A 421 -14.45 9.97 115.32
N GLU A 422 -15.75 9.78 115.02
CA GLU A 422 -16.80 9.72 116.05
C GLU A 422 -16.59 8.56 117.03
N ALA A 423 -16.18 7.38 116.55
CA ALA A 423 -15.89 6.23 117.39
C ALA A 423 -14.69 6.47 118.33
N VAL A 424 -13.62 7.11 117.84
CA VAL A 424 -12.46 7.53 118.66
C VAL A 424 -12.91 8.50 119.75
N GLN A 425 -13.74 9.50 119.40
CA GLN A 425 -14.28 10.43 120.40
C GLN A 425 -15.12 9.71 121.47
N ALA A 426 -15.99 8.78 121.07
CA ALA A 426 -16.80 8.00 122.00
C ALA A 426 -15.95 7.11 122.93
N MET A 427 -14.84 6.54 122.43
CA MET A 427 -13.89 5.78 123.26
C MET A 427 -13.16 6.68 124.26
N SER A 428 -12.77 7.88 123.85
CA SER A 428 -12.21 8.90 124.74
C SER A 428 -13.19 9.25 125.87
N ASP A 429 -14.46 9.49 125.54
CA ASP A 429 -15.49 9.80 126.55
C ASP A 429 -15.74 8.61 127.50
N LEU A 430 -15.73 7.37 126.96
CA LEU A 430 -15.86 6.15 127.75
C LEU A 430 -14.68 5.96 128.71
N ARG A 431 -13.46 6.28 128.27
CA ARG A 431 -12.26 6.25 129.12
C ARG A 431 -12.40 7.22 130.29
N VAL A 432 -12.83 8.46 130.05
CA VAL A 432 -13.10 9.45 131.10
C VAL A 432 -14.17 8.94 132.08
N ALA A 433 -15.21 8.27 131.58
CA ALA A 433 -16.23 7.66 132.42
C ALA A 433 -15.66 6.53 133.30
N MET A 434 -14.82 5.65 132.76
CA MET A 434 -14.16 4.57 133.53
C MET A 434 -13.24 5.13 134.61
N ASP A 435 -12.47 6.18 134.32
CA ASP A 435 -11.62 6.85 135.31
C ASP A 435 -12.46 7.45 136.45
N ARG A 436 -13.61 8.05 136.12
CA ARG A 436 -14.55 8.58 137.13
C ARG A 436 -15.18 7.48 137.98
N ILE A 437 -15.57 6.35 137.38
CA ILE A 437 -16.11 5.19 138.11
C ILE A 437 -15.02 4.64 139.04
N SER A 438 -13.79 4.48 138.55
CA SER A 438 -12.66 4.02 139.37
C SER A 438 -12.41 4.93 140.57
N ALA A 439 -12.41 6.25 140.37
CA ALA A 439 -12.26 7.23 141.45
C ALA A 439 -13.40 7.15 142.49
N THR A 440 -14.65 7.00 142.02
CA THR A 440 -15.83 6.88 142.90
C THR A 440 -15.81 5.56 143.69
N SER A 441 -15.37 4.46 143.08
CA SER A 441 -15.20 3.17 143.74
C SER A 441 -14.09 3.19 144.79
N ASP A 442 -12.97 3.89 144.53
CA ASP A 442 -11.90 4.10 145.52
C ASP A 442 -12.39 4.92 146.73
N GLN A 443 -13.21 5.96 146.49
CA GLN A 443 -13.88 6.71 147.55
C GLN A 443 -14.83 5.82 148.37
N THR A 444 -15.63 4.99 147.70
CA THR A 444 -16.52 4.03 148.38
C THR A 444 -15.72 3.04 149.23
N SER A 445 -14.59 2.52 148.73
CA SER A 445 -13.69 1.64 149.49
C SER A 445 -13.21 2.31 150.79
N LYS A 446 -12.83 3.59 150.74
CA LYS A 446 -12.43 4.36 151.93
C LYS A 446 -13.57 4.50 152.94
N ILE A 447 -14.79 4.76 152.48
CA ILE A 447 -15.97 4.87 153.35
C ILE A 447 -16.25 3.53 154.05
N ILE A 448 -16.18 2.41 153.31
CA ILE A 448 -16.40 1.07 153.90
C ILE A 448 -15.31 0.72 154.91
N LYS A 449 -14.05 1.08 154.67
CA LYS A 449 -12.97 0.94 155.67
C LYS A 449 -13.27 1.72 156.94
N THR A 450 -13.75 2.96 156.82
CA THR A 450 -14.20 3.74 157.99
C THR A 450 -15.37 3.07 158.72
N ILE A 451 -16.31 2.43 158.00
CA ILE A 451 -17.42 1.68 158.61
C ILE A 451 -16.90 0.44 159.37
N ASP A 452 -15.93 -0.28 158.81
CA ASP A 452 -15.27 -1.41 159.49
C ASP A 452 -14.55 -0.94 160.77
N GLU A 453 -13.85 0.18 160.71
CA GLU A 453 -13.23 0.82 161.88
C GLU A 453 -14.27 1.21 162.95
N ILE A 454 -15.42 1.79 162.55
CA ILE A 454 -16.53 2.11 163.47
C ILE A 454 -17.12 0.83 164.08
N ALA A 455 -17.31 -0.23 163.29
CA ALA A 455 -17.83 -1.51 163.76
C ALA A 455 -16.86 -2.15 164.77
N PHE A 456 -15.55 -2.11 164.51
CA PHE A 456 -14.52 -2.57 165.43
C PHE A 456 -14.52 -1.78 166.74
N GLN A 457 -14.58 -0.44 166.66
CA GLN A 457 -14.69 0.42 167.85
C GLN A 457 -15.97 0.13 168.65
N THR A 458 -17.10 -0.10 167.97
CA THR A 458 -18.38 -0.43 168.60
C THR A 458 -18.33 -1.79 169.30
N ASN A 459 -17.69 -2.79 168.68
CA ASN A 459 -17.45 -4.10 169.28
C ASN A 459 -16.58 -4.01 170.54
N LEU A 460 -15.55 -3.16 170.54
CA LEU A 460 -14.72 -2.88 171.72
C LEU A 460 -15.50 -2.16 172.84
N LEU A 461 -16.33 -1.16 172.49
CA LEU A 461 -17.19 -0.46 173.45
C LEU A 461 -18.23 -1.40 174.07
N ALA A 462 -18.85 -2.26 173.27
CA ALA A 462 -19.80 -3.27 173.71
C ALA A 462 -19.15 -4.32 174.61
N LEU A 463 -17.93 -4.77 174.29
CA LEU A 463 -17.14 -5.64 175.15
C LEU A 463 -16.85 -4.98 176.51
N ASN A 464 -16.42 -3.71 176.51
CA ASN A 464 -16.18 -2.95 177.74
C ASN A 464 -17.48 -2.82 178.58
N ALA A 465 -18.61 -2.56 177.93
CA ALA A 465 -19.92 -2.48 178.59
C ALA A 465 -20.37 -3.84 179.16
N ALA A 466 -20.17 -4.94 178.43
CA ALA A 466 -20.48 -6.29 178.91
C ALA A 466 -19.63 -6.68 180.14
N VAL A 467 -18.34 -6.30 180.16
CA VAL A 467 -17.45 -6.49 181.30
C VAL A 467 -17.92 -5.68 182.52
N GLU A 468 -18.30 -4.42 182.36
CA GLU A 468 -18.78 -3.58 183.47
C GLU A 468 -20.18 -4.03 183.96
N ALA A 469 -21.04 -4.50 183.06
CA ALA A 469 -22.33 -5.11 183.42
C ALA A 469 -22.15 -6.41 184.21
N ALA A 470 -21.20 -7.28 183.83
CA ALA A 470 -20.84 -8.47 184.59
C ALA A 470 -20.27 -8.11 185.98
N ARG A 471 -19.53 -7.00 186.09
CA ARG A 471 -18.99 -6.48 187.34
C ARG A 471 -20.08 -5.98 188.31
N ALA A 472 -21.21 -5.52 187.78
CA ALA A 472 -22.36 -5.04 188.57
C ALA A 472 -23.29 -6.16 189.09
N GLY A 473 -23.05 -7.43 188.77
CA GLY A 473 -23.83 -8.57 189.29
C GLY A 473 -25.30 -8.58 188.81
N GLU A 474 -26.25 -8.91 189.69
CA GLU A 474 -27.67 -9.03 189.30
C GLU A 474 -28.29 -7.70 188.80
N ALA A 475 -27.83 -6.54 189.28
CA ALA A 475 -28.31 -5.23 188.84
C ALA A 475 -27.92 -4.89 187.39
N GLY A 476 -26.86 -5.53 186.87
CA GLY A 476 -26.32 -5.32 185.52
C GLY A 476 -26.88 -6.27 184.46
N ALA A 477 -27.70 -7.26 184.83
CA ALA A 477 -28.12 -8.34 183.93
C ALA A 477 -28.83 -7.84 182.65
N GLY A 478 -29.70 -6.83 182.76
CA GLY A 478 -30.35 -6.22 181.60
C GLY A 478 -29.38 -5.46 180.67
N PHE A 479 -28.36 -4.81 181.24
CA PHE A 479 -27.33 -4.12 180.47
C PHE A 479 -26.38 -5.10 179.77
N ALA A 480 -26.08 -6.25 180.39
CA ALA A 480 -25.25 -7.30 179.77
C ALA A 480 -25.89 -7.84 178.49
N VAL A 481 -27.21 -8.10 178.49
CA VAL A 481 -27.94 -8.56 177.29
C VAL A 481 -27.89 -7.51 176.17
N VAL A 482 -28.09 -6.23 176.50
CA VAL A 482 -27.99 -5.14 175.50
C VAL A 482 -26.56 -5.02 174.97
N ALA A 483 -25.54 -5.15 175.82
CA ALA A 483 -24.14 -5.10 175.41
C ALA A 483 -23.77 -6.27 174.46
N ASP A 484 -24.23 -7.49 174.74
CA ASP A 484 -24.04 -8.64 173.86
C ASP A 484 -24.76 -8.48 172.51
N GLU A 485 -25.98 -7.91 172.50
CA GLU A 485 -26.71 -7.64 171.25
C GLU A 485 -26.01 -6.55 170.41
N VAL A 486 -25.53 -5.48 171.03
CA VAL A 486 -24.73 -4.43 170.35
C VAL A 486 -23.42 -5.02 169.81
N ARG A 487 -22.78 -5.91 170.58
CA ARG A 487 -21.56 -6.61 170.14
C ARG A 487 -21.83 -7.50 168.93
N ASN A 488 -22.92 -8.26 168.94
CA ASN A 488 -23.33 -9.09 167.80
C ASN A 488 -23.61 -8.24 166.56
N LEU A 489 -24.34 -7.13 166.72
CA LEU A 489 -24.60 -6.18 165.63
C LEU A 489 -23.31 -5.59 165.06
N ALA A 490 -22.34 -5.24 165.92
CA ALA A 490 -21.05 -4.73 165.50
C ALA A 490 -20.22 -5.78 164.73
N MET A 491 -20.20 -7.04 165.16
CA MET A 491 -19.55 -8.12 164.42
C MET A 491 -20.21 -8.36 163.05
N ARG A 492 -21.55 -8.34 162.99
CA ARG A 492 -22.30 -8.43 161.72
C ARG A 492 -22.01 -7.25 160.80
N ALA A 493 -21.87 -6.04 161.33
CA ALA A 493 -21.51 -4.84 160.57
C ALA A 493 -20.09 -4.94 160.00
N ALA A 494 -19.12 -5.43 160.78
CA ALA A 494 -17.75 -5.68 160.32
C ALA A 494 -17.70 -6.76 159.23
N GLU A 495 -18.44 -7.87 159.39
CA GLU A 495 -18.54 -8.91 158.38
C GLU A 495 -19.17 -8.37 157.07
N ALA A 496 -20.24 -7.58 157.16
CA ALA A 496 -20.85 -6.93 156.01
C ALA A 496 -19.91 -5.91 155.34
N ALA A 497 -19.15 -5.13 156.12
CA ALA A 497 -18.15 -4.21 155.61
C ALA A 497 -17.01 -4.94 154.88
N LYS A 498 -16.52 -6.06 155.42
CA LYS A 498 -15.52 -6.92 154.78
C LYS A 498 -16.03 -7.51 153.46
N ASN A 499 -17.25 -8.05 153.43
CA ASN A 499 -17.86 -8.57 152.21
C ASN A 499 -18.04 -7.47 151.15
N THR A 500 -18.46 -6.28 151.56
CA THR A 500 -18.60 -5.12 150.65
C THR A 500 -17.24 -4.66 150.14
N THR A 501 -16.20 -4.69 150.97
CA THR A 501 -14.82 -4.39 150.56
C THR A 501 -14.37 -5.34 149.45
N ALA A 502 -14.59 -6.64 149.60
CA ALA A 502 -14.25 -7.62 148.57
C ALA A 502 -14.98 -7.36 147.24
N LEU A 503 -16.28 -7.03 147.27
CA LEU A 503 -17.03 -6.66 146.07
C LEU A 503 -16.52 -5.37 145.40
N ILE A 504 -16.07 -4.39 146.20
CA ILE A 504 -15.47 -3.15 145.68
C ILE A 504 -14.11 -3.43 145.04
N GLU A 505 -13.27 -4.27 145.66
CA GLU A 505 -11.98 -4.67 145.12
C GLU A 505 -12.13 -5.43 143.80
N GLU A 506 -13.09 -6.36 143.73
CA GLU A 506 -13.46 -7.05 142.49
C GLU A 506 -13.95 -6.07 141.42
N SER A 507 -14.84 -5.15 141.80
CA SER A 507 -15.34 -4.11 140.89
C SER A 507 -14.21 -3.22 140.35
N LEU A 508 -13.27 -2.81 141.20
CA LEU A 508 -12.08 -2.05 140.79
C LEU A 508 -11.18 -2.84 139.84
N SER A 509 -11.03 -4.16 140.06
CA SER A 509 -10.33 -5.04 139.13
C SER A 509 -11.01 -5.06 137.76
N ASN A 510 -12.33 -5.29 137.74
CA ASN A 510 -13.12 -5.31 136.51
C ASN A 510 -13.08 -3.96 135.76
N ILE A 511 -13.10 -2.84 136.47
CA ILE A 511 -12.96 -1.50 135.86
C ILE A 511 -11.58 -1.31 135.24
N ARG A 512 -10.50 -1.77 135.90
CA ARG A 512 -9.14 -1.69 135.35
C ARG A 512 -8.99 -2.51 134.08
N GLU A 513 -9.52 -3.72 134.07
CA GLU A 513 -9.56 -4.57 132.87
C GLU A 513 -10.39 -3.90 131.75
N GLY A 514 -11.54 -3.34 132.08
CA GLY A 514 -12.38 -2.57 131.15
C GLY A 514 -11.63 -1.36 130.57
N SER A 515 -10.93 -0.59 131.39
CA SER A 515 -10.13 0.57 130.97
C SER A 515 -8.99 0.16 130.02
N GLN A 516 -8.31 -0.96 130.30
CA GLN A 516 -7.31 -1.51 129.38
C GLN A 516 -7.92 -1.93 128.03
N LEU A 517 -9.11 -2.55 128.04
CA LEU A 517 -9.80 -2.94 126.81
C LEU A 517 -10.24 -1.73 126.00
N VAL A 518 -10.74 -0.67 126.65
CA VAL A 518 -11.07 0.62 126.00
C VAL A 518 -9.82 1.22 125.37
N GLY A 519 -8.69 1.28 126.09
CA GLY A 519 -7.43 1.81 125.53
C GLY A 519 -6.95 1.03 124.30
N ARG A 520 -7.00 -0.30 124.33
CA ARG A 520 -6.66 -1.13 123.17
C ARG A 520 -7.61 -0.94 121.99
N THR A 521 -8.88 -0.65 122.26
CA THR A 521 -9.90 -0.40 121.24
C THR A 521 -9.71 0.98 120.60
N ASP A 522 -9.37 2.00 121.40
CA ASP A 522 -9.01 3.33 120.94
C ASP A 522 -7.79 3.29 119.99
N ASP A 523 -6.72 2.60 120.40
CA ASP A 523 -5.53 2.37 119.55
C ASP A 523 -5.88 1.63 118.24
N ALA A 524 -6.83 0.69 118.29
CA ALA A 524 -7.30 -0.03 117.11
C ALA A 524 -8.03 0.90 116.14
N PHE A 525 -8.95 1.74 116.63
CA PHE A 525 -9.64 2.73 115.80
C PHE A 525 -8.69 3.78 115.23
N GLY A 526 -7.67 4.20 115.98
CA GLY A 526 -6.61 5.09 115.47
C GLY A 526 -5.87 4.50 114.26
N ARG A 527 -5.51 3.21 114.33
CA ARG A 527 -4.89 2.50 113.19
C ARG A 527 -5.85 2.31 112.01
N VAL A 528 -7.13 2.07 112.26
CA VAL A 528 -8.16 1.99 111.20
C VAL A 528 -8.31 3.34 110.50
N SER A 529 -8.32 4.45 111.26
CA SER A 529 -8.38 5.81 110.71
C SER A 529 -7.19 6.09 109.77
N GLN A 530 -5.96 5.82 110.22
CA GLN A 530 -4.77 5.95 109.37
C GLN A 530 -4.83 5.08 108.11
N SER A 531 -5.30 3.84 108.24
CA SER A 531 -5.43 2.93 107.08
C SER A 531 -6.47 3.44 106.09
N ALA A 532 -7.60 3.94 106.57
CA ALA A 532 -8.66 4.53 105.74
C ALA A 532 -8.16 5.79 105.01
N MET A 533 -7.40 6.66 105.68
CA MET A 533 -6.76 7.82 105.03
C MET A 533 -5.85 7.39 103.87
N LYS A 534 -5.03 6.36 104.07
CA LYS A 534 -4.15 5.82 103.03
C LYS A 534 -4.92 5.19 101.87
N VAL A 535 -6.04 4.52 102.15
CA VAL A 535 -6.95 4.03 101.10
C VAL A 535 -7.52 5.19 100.29
N GLY A 536 -7.95 6.28 100.94
CA GLY A 536 -8.47 7.46 100.27
C GLY A 536 -7.44 8.12 99.34
N GLU A 537 -6.18 8.24 99.80
CA GLU A 537 -5.07 8.73 98.97
C GLU A 537 -4.86 7.88 97.71
N LEU A 538 -4.76 6.55 97.86
CA LEU A 538 -4.59 5.63 96.73
C LEU A 538 -5.77 5.67 95.75
N VAL A 539 -7.00 5.78 96.26
CA VAL A 539 -8.20 5.90 95.43
C VAL A 539 -8.22 7.23 94.67
N GLY A 540 -7.77 8.32 95.31
CA GLY A 540 -7.56 9.61 94.66
C GLY A 540 -6.54 9.55 93.51
N GLU A 541 -5.43 8.84 93.72
CA GLU A 541 -4.43 8.58 92.67
C GLU A 541 -5.01 7.77 91.51
N ILE A 542 -5.80 6.72 91.79
CA ILE A 542 -6.49 5.93 90.75
C ILE A 542 -7.44 6.83 89.95
N ALA A 543 -8.23 7.67 90.61
CA ALA A 543 -9.16 8.58 89.93
C ALA A 543 -8.45 9.64 89.06
N ALA A 544 -7.25 10.09 89.47
CA ALA A 544 -6.42 10.98 88.68
C ALA A 544 -5.82 10.25 87.46
N ALA A 545 -5.20 9.08 87.69
CA ALA A 545 -4.58 8.27 86.65
C ALA A 545 -5.61 7.80 85.60
N SER A 546 -6.81 7.39 86.01
CA SER A 546 -7.87 7.01 85.08
C SER A 546 -8.36 8.20 84.23
N ARG A 547 -8.40 9.43 84.76
CA ARG A 547 -8.73 10.61 83.95
C ARG A 547 -7.67 10.90 82.89
N GLU A 548 -6.39 10.76 83.25
CA GLU A 548 -5.28 10.92 82.32
C GLU A 548 -5.29 9.82 81.25
N GLN A 549 -5.56 8.57 81.63
CA GLN A 549 -5.76 7.47 80.67
C GLN A 549 -6.93 7.73 79.71
N ALA A 550 -8.06 8.23 80.20
CA ALA A 550 -9.21 8.54 79.35
C ALA A 550 -8.85 9.61 78.30
N GLN A 551 -8.11 10.65 78.70
CA GLN A 551 -7.61 11.66 77.76
C GLN A 551 -6.60 11.07 76.76
N GLY A 552 -5.71 10.18 77.21
CA GLY A 552 -4.78 9.47 76.33
C GLY A 552 -5.49 8.60 75.31
N ILE A 553 -6.55 7.88 75.71
CA ILE A 553 -7.37 7.06 74.81
C ILE A 553 -8.08 7.93 73.77
N GLU A 554 -8.60 9.09 74.15
CA GLU A 554 -9.22 10.04 73.20
C GLU A 554 -8.23 10.51 72.13
N GLN A 555 -6.98 10.79 72.51
CA GLN A 555 -5.92 11.13 71.56
C GLN A 555 -5.56 9.97 70.63
N ILE A 556 -5.46 8.75 71.16
CA ILE A 556 -5.22 7.55 70.35
C ILE A 556 -6.38 7.33 69.37
N ASN A 557 -7.62 7.54 69.80
CA ASN A 557 -8.79 7.39 68.93
C ASN A 557 -8.79 8.40 67.77
N MET A 558 -8.43 9.66 68.03
CA MET A 558 -8.23 10.64 66.95
C MET A 558 -7.13 10.22 65.97
N ALA A 559 -6.01 9.69 66.48
CA ALA A 559 -4.91 9.20 65.63
C ALA A 559 -5.33 7.99 64.79
N ALA A 560 -6.12 7.07 65.36
CA ALA A 560 -6.69 5.92 64.65
C ALA A 560 -7.64 6.36 63.53
N SER A 561 -8.48 7.38 63.77
CA SER A 561 -9.36 7.95 62.75
C SER A 561 -8.58 8.59 61.58
N GLU A 562 -7.48 9.30 61.86
CA GLU A 562 -6.61 9.83 60.80
C GLU A 562 -5.89 8.70 60.04
N MET A 563 -5.45 7.65 60.75
CA MET A 563 -4.89 6.45 60.10
C MET A 563 -5.90 5.76 59.19
N ASP A 564 -7.17 5.68 59.58
CA ASP A 564 -8.24 5.12 58.73
C ASP A 564 -8.40 5.94 57.44
N ARG A 565 -8.46 7.27 57.55
CA ARG A 565 -8.51 8.17 56.39
C ARG A 565 -7.32 7.98 55.44
N VAL A 566 -6.10 7.89 55.97
CA VAL A 566 -4.89 7.65 55.16
C VAL A 566 -4.91 6.25 54.55
N THR A 567 -5.40 5.25 55.28
CA THR A 567 -5.51 3.86 54.80
C THR A 567 -6.48 3.76 53.63
N GLN A 568 -7.65 4.41 53.73
CA GLN A 568 -8.61 4.49 52.63
C GLN A 568 -8.04 5.24 51.41
N LEU A 569 -7.30 6.34 51.65
CA LEU A 569 -6.64 7.07 50.58
C LEU A 569 -5.57 6.22 49.87
N ASN A 570 -4.80 5.45 50.64
CA ASN A 570 -3.82 4.52 50.07
C ASN A 570 -4.49 3.43 49.22
N ALA A 571 -5.62 2.88 49.67
CA ALA A 571 -6.39 1.92 48.89
C ALA A 571 -6.87 2.52 47.56
N ALA A 572 -7.47 3.71 47.60
CA ALA A 572 -7.94 4.42 46.40
C ALA A 572 -6.80 4.76 45.42
N ASN A 573 -5.70 5.30 45.93
CA ASN A 573 -4.52 5.62 45.12
C ASN A 573 -3.89 4.37 44.50
N ALA A 574 -3.92 3.24 45.22
CA ALA A 574 -3.42 1.97 44.74
C ALA A 574 -4.31 1.40 43.63
N GLU A 575 -5.64 1.48 43.75
CA GLU A 575 -6.55 1.12 42.67
C GLU A 575 -6.35 2.00 41.42
N GLU A 576 -6.22 3.32 41.59
CA GLU A 576 -5.94 4.25 40.49
C GLU A 576 -4.59 3.94 39.83
N SER A 577 -3.56 3.66 40.62
CA SER A 577 -2.22 3.28 40.11
C SER A 577 -2.24 1.96 39.35
N ALA A 578 -3.06 1.00 39.79
CA ALA A 578 -3.24 -0.27 39.08
C ALA A 578 -3.90 -0.04 37.72
N ALA A 579 -4.99 0.74 37.67
CA ALA A 579 -5.68 1.07 36.43
C ALA A 579 -4.79 1.86 35.45
N ALA A 580 -4.07 2.87 35.94
CA ALA A 580 -3.13 3.64 35.13
C ALA A 580 -2.00 2.75 34.57
N SER A 581 -1.54 1.79 35.36
CA SER A 581 -0.52 0.83 34.91
C SER A 581 -1.06 -0.16 33.87
N GLU A 582 -2.31 -0.61 33.99
CA GLU A 582 -2.95 -1.41 32.94
C GLU A 582 -3.06 -0.64 31.62
N GLU A 583 -3.43 0.65 31.68
CA GLU A 583 -3.45 1.51 30.50
C GLU A 583 -2.05 1.70 29.89
N LEU A 584 -1.02 1.92 30.71
CA LEU A 584 0.37 2.00 30.25
C LEU A 584 0.81 0.69 29.57
N SER A 585 0.42 -0.47 30.11
CA SER A 585 0.70 -1.77 29.50
C SER A 585 0.02 -1.89 28.13
N ALA A 586 -1.25 -1.51 28.02
CA ALA A 586 -1.98 -1.53 26.75
C ALA A 586 -1.36 -0.57 25.71
N GLN A 587 -0.97 0.64 26.11
CA GLN A 587 -0.29 1.60 25.24
C GLN A 587 1.07 1.08 24.77
N ALA A 588 1.82 0.41 25.65
CA ALA A 588 3.10 -0.21 25.30
C ALA A 588 2.93 -1.37 24.30
N GLU A 589 1.87 -2.19 24.45
CA GLU A 589 1.51 -3.22 23.48
C GLU A 589 1.12 -2.63 22.13
N GLN A 590 0.33 -1.55 22.11
CA GLN A 590 0.00 -0.84 20.87
C GLN A 590 1.25 -0.26 20.18
N MET A 591 2.16 0.32 20.96
CA MET A 591 3.44 0.82 20.45
C MET A 591 4.26 -0.31 19.83
N LEU A 592 4.29 -1.49 20.47
CA LEU A 592 4.94 -2.68 19.92
C LEU A 592 4.30 -3.11 18.59
N GLY A 593 2.97 -3.01 18.47
CA GLY A 593 2.24 -3.19 17.22
C GLY A 593 2.71 -2.24 16.11
N HIS A 594 2.78 -0.93 16.40
CA HIS A 594 3.28 0.06 15.45
C HIS A 594 4.75 -0.15 15.07
N VAL A 595 5.58 -0.62 16.00
CA VAL A 595 6.98 -0.98 15.74
C VAL A 595 7.07 -2.18 14.81
N ASN A 596 6.20 -3.18 14.96
CA ASN A 596 6.13 -4.33 14.06
C ASN A 596 5.69 -3.92 12.65
N ASP A 597 4.70 -3.03 12.54
CA ASP A 597 4.28 -2.47 11.24
C ASP A 597 5.43 -1.70 10.56
N LEU A 598 6.14 -0.87 11.33
CA LEU A 598 7.32 -0.15 10.85
C LEU A 598 8.45 -1.10 10.43
N ALA A 599 8.65 -2.20 11.16
CA ALA A 599 9.61 -3.24 10.80
C ALA A 599 9.24 -3.96 9.51
N ALA A 600 7.96 -4.25 9.28
CA ALA A 600 7.47 -4.83 8.03
C ALA A 600 7.70 -3.87 6.85
N LEU A 601 7.42 -2.57 7.03
CA LEU A 601 7.63 -1.53 6.02
C LEU A 601 9.11 -1.33 5.65
N VAL A 602 10.02 -1.44 6.63
CA VAL A 602 11.46 -1.16 6.46
C VAL A 602 12.25 -2.40 6.03
N GLY A 603 11.84 -3.59 6.49
CA GLY A 603 12.51 -4.86 6.23
C GLY A 603 12.30 -5.43 4.84
N GLY A 604 11.33 -4.91 4.07
CA GLY A 604 11.07 -5.37 2.71
C GLY A 604 10.84 -6.89 2.64
N ALA A 605 10.08 -7.44 3.60
CA ALA A 605 9.65 -8.82 3.57
C ALA A 605 8.17 -8.85 3.22
N SER A 606 7.90 -9.39 2.04
CA SER A 606 6.58 -9.81 1.57
C SER A 606 5.75 -10.39 2.70
N GLY A 607 4.48 -9.99 2.75
CA GLY A 607 3.47 -10.74 3.48
C GLY A 607 3.51 -12.19 3.02
N ASN A 608 4.10 -13.05 3.86
CA ASN A 608 3.74 -14.46 3.90
C ASN A 608 4.12 -15.01 5.27
N GLY A 609 3.09 -15.16 6.11
CA GLY A 609 3.13 -15.96 7.32
C GLY A 609 3.92 -15.34 8.45
N ALA A 610 3.26 -14.50 9.25
CA ALA A 610 3.45 -14.58 10.69
C ALA A 610 3.09 -16.01 11.11
N SER A 611 4.08 -16.90 11.06
CA SER A 611 4.25 -17.86 12.14
C SER A 611 4.24 -17.03 13.41
N SER A 612 3.22 -17.27 14.21
CA SER A 612 3.26 -17.24 15.65
C SER A 612 4.53 -17.92 16.17
N ALA A 613 5.68 -17.29 16.00
CA ALA A 613 6.79 -17.47 16.92
C ALA A 613 6.31 -16.83 18.21
N GLN A 614 5.66 -17.66 19.03
CA GLN A 614 5.41 -17.41 20.43
C GLN A 614 6.70 -16.82 21.01
N TYR A 615 6.71 -15.51 21.23
CA TYR A 615 7.50 -14.96 22.30
C TYR A 615 6.90 -15.59 23.55
N GLN A 616 7.52 -16.69 24.01
CA GLN A 616 7.35 -17.18 25.35
C GLN A 616 7.75 -16.01 26.25
N LEU A 617 6.73 -15.35 26.80
CA LEU A 617 6.86 -14.59 28.02
C LEU A 617 7.71 -15.45 28.97
N PRO A 618 8.78 -14.91 29.59
CA PRO A 618 9.35 -15.58 30.76
C PRO A 618 8.18 -15.87 31.70
N PRO A 619 8.08 -17.10 32.26
CA PRO A 619 6.92 -17.49 33.04
C PRO A 619 6.70 -16.41 34.09
N ALA A 620 5.50 -15.82 34.07
CA ALA A 620 5.05 -14.99 35.16
C ALA A 620 5.35 -15.78 36.43
N ALA A 621 6.26 -15.25 37.26
CA ALA A 621 6.59 -15.86 38.53
C ALA A 621 5.25 -16.17 39.21
N ALA A 622 5.05 -17.46 39.49
CA ALA A 622 3.78 -17.99 39.96
C ALA A 622 3.20 -17.05 41.02
N ARG A 623 2.04 -16.47 40.72
CA ARG A 623 1.23 -15.80 41.74
C ARG A 623 1.11 -16.78 42.91
N PRO A 624 1.49 -16.40 44.15
CA PRO A 624 1.01 -17.14 45.30
C PRO A 624 -0.51 -17.05 45.26
N VAL A 625 -1.16 -18.16 44.99
CA VAL A 625 -2.61 -18.27 45.18
C VAL A 625 -2.80 -18.21 46.69
N ALA A 626 -3.14 -17.02 47.20
CA ALA A 626 -3.64 -16.90 48.57
C ALA A 626 -4.91 -17.78 48.67
N PRO A 627 -5.08 -18.53 49.77
CA PRO A 627 -6.26 -19.39 49.92
C PRO A 627 -7.52 -18.52 49.86
N ALA A 628 -8.48 -18.93 49.03
CA ALA A 628 -9.81 -18.36 49.00
C ALA A 628 -10.48 -18.54 50.37
N HIS A 629 -10.40 -17.53 51.23
CA HIS A 629 -11.28 -17.42 52.38
C HIS A 629 -12.63 -16.91 51.90
N GLN A 630 -13.66 -17.66 52.29
CA GLN A 630 -15.06 -17.47 51.92
C GLN A 630 -15.50 -16.01 52.16
N ALA A 631 -15.96 -15.36 51.10
CA ALA A 631 -16.69 -14.11 51.21
C ALA A 631 -17.92 -14.31 52.09
N LEU A 632 -18.00 -13.56 53.19
CA LEU A 632 -19.24 -13.36 53.94
C LEU A 632 -20.24 -12.60 53.04
N PRO A 633 -21.53 -12.96 53.05
CA PRO A 633 -22.51 -12.38 52.14
C PRO A 633 -22.73 -10.89 52.42
N ALA A 634 -22.68 -10.10 51.35
CA ALA A 634 -22.99 -8.68 51.34
C ALA A 634 -24.41 -8.42 51.89
N ALA A 635 -24.49 -7.53 52.89
CA ALA A 635 -25.73 -6.99 53.39
C ALA A 635 -26.49 -6.29 52.25
N GLN A 636 -27.73 -6.70 52.05
CA GLN A 636 -28.65 -6.11 51.10
C GLN A 636 -29.11 -4.72 51.56
N SER A 637 -29.42 -3.89 50.56
CA SER A 637 -30.33 -2.74 50.58
C SER A 637 -29.73 -1.33 50.78
N ALA A 638 -29.51 -0.66 49.64
CA ALA A 638 -29.90 0.73 49.48
C ALA A 638 -30.52 0.91 48.09
N LYS A 639 -31.79 1.29 48.06
CA LYS A 639 -32.61 1.53 46.87
C LYS A 639 -32.00 2.67 46.03
N ALA A 640 -31.65 2.38 44.77
CA ALA A 640 -31.37 3.40 43.78
C ALA A 640 -32.68 4.07 43.32
N VAL A 641 -32.77 5.38 43.55
CA VAL A 641 -33.81 6.27 43.02
C VAL A 641 -33.50 6.55 41.55
N LYS A 642 -34.50 6.36 40.67
CA LYS A 642 -34.42 6.68 39.23
C LYS A 642 -34.26 8.19 39.01
N PRO A 643 -33.42 8.65 38.06
CA PRO A 643 -33.55 9.99 37.51
C PRO A 643 -34.61 10.03 36.41
N ALA A 644 -35.42 11.08 36.46
CA ALA A 644 -36.45 11.42 35.49
C ALA A 644 -35.85 11.90 34.16
N ALA A 645 -36.56 11.58 33.07
CA ALA A 645 -36.31 12.05 31.73
C ALA A 645 -36.92 13.44 31.51
N THR A 646 -36.11 14.39 31.05
CA THR A 646 -36.45 15.66 30.36
C THR A 646 -35.13 16.18 29.76
N LEU A 647 -34.99 16.78 28.59
CA LEU A 647 -35.89 17.33 27.59
C LEU A 647 -35.07 17.37 26.27
N ARG A 648 -35.60 16.86 25.15
CA ARG A 648 -35.05 17.10 23.80
C ARG A 648 -35.55 18.47 23.31
N LEU A 649 -34.65 19.31 22.80
CA LEU A 649 -34.99 20.47 21.97
C LEU A 649 -34.64 20.20 20.49
N PRO A 650 -35.33 20.87 19.54
CA PRO A 650 -35.54 20.35 18.19
C PRO A 650 -34.49 20.80 17.17
N ALA A 651 -34.51 20.08 16.03
CA ALA A 651 -33.76 20.34 14.82
C ALA A 651 -34.06 21.71 14.19
N SER A 652 -33.00 22.38 13.74
CA SER A 652 -33.09 23.43 12.73
C SER A 652 -32.95 22.79 11.35
N ALA A 653 -33.97 23.00 10.52
CA ALA A 653 -33.96 22.74 9.10
C ALA A 653 -33.59 24.04 8.35
N ALA A 654 -32.73 23.92 7.36
CA ALA A 654 -32.64 24.87 6.24
C ALA A 654 -32.49 24.07 4.93
N ARG A 655 -33.64 23.80 4.30
CA ARG A 655 -33.84 23.81 2.83
C ARG A 655 -33.65 25.28 2.37
N SER A 656 -33.26 25.67 1.16
CA SER A 656 -33.30 25.10 -0.19
C SER A 656 -32.75 26.16 -1.17
N ALA A 657 -32.63 25.77 -2.45
CA ALA A 657 -32.62 26.59 -3.69
C ALA A 657 -31.21 26.80 -4.29
N SER A 658 -30.80 26.04 -5.32
CA SER A 658 -31.26 25.95 -6.73
C SER A 658 -30.60 26.97 -7.66
N HIS A 659 -29.75 26.49 -8.56
CA HIS A 659 -29.65 27.02 -9.93
C HIS A 659 -29.02 25.98 -10.86
N GLU A 660 -29.89 25.22 -11.53
CA GLU A 660 -29.66 24.70 -12.89
C GLU A 660 -29.81 25.87 -13.86
N VAL A 661 -28.87 25.98 -14.80
CA VAL A 661 -29.05 26.68 -16.07
C VAL A 661 -28.49 25.74 -17.14
N ASP A 662 -29.40 25.05 -17.82
CA ASP A 662 -29.27 24.74 -19.24
C ASP A 662 -29.21 26.06 -20.02
N ASP A 663 -28.33 26.20 -21.02
CA ASP A 663 -28.79 26.17 -22.42
C ASP A 663 -27.63 26.32 -23.42
N ASP A 664 -27.95 25.89 -24.64
CA ASP A 664 -27.34 26.22 -25.94
C ASP A 664 -26.19 25.36 -26.48
N SER A 665 -26.66 24.23 -27.02
CA SER A 665 -26.32 23.74 -28.35
C SER A 665 -26.03 24.83 -29.39
N PHE A 666 -24.99 24.61 -30.22
CA PHE A 666 -25.00 25.00 -31.63
C PHE A 666 -24.43 23.86 -32.48
N SER A 667 -25.34 23.21 -33.21
CA SER A 667 -25.21 22.71 -34.59
C SER A 667 -24.35 23.63 -35.48
N GLU A 668 -23.70 23.29 -36.58
CA GLU A 668 -23.78 22.23 -37.58
C GLU A 668 -22.61 22.54 -38.55
N PHE A 669 -21.88 21.54 -39.06
CA PHE A 669 -21.54 21.35 -40.48
C PHE A 669 -20.63 20.13 -40.68
#